data_AF-A0A524HHD0-F1
#
_entry.id   AF-A0A524HHD0-F1
#
_cell.length_a   1.000
_cell.length_b   1.000
_cell.length_c   1.000
_cell.angle_alpha   90.00
_cell.angle_beta   90.00
_cell.angle_gamma   90.00
#
_symmetry.space_group_name_H-M   'P 1'
#
loop_
_entity.id
_entity.type
_entity.pdbx_description
1 polymer ?
#
loop_
_entity_poly.entity_id
_entity_poly.type
_entity_poly.pdbx_seq_one_letter_code
_entity_poly.pdbx_strand_id
1 'polypeptide(L)'
;MTTILPEIAPDFRALLERHADRLDLEQIDRALRFSASAHRGQKRASGEDYIQHSIAVAGTLVEQLLDTTSIVAALLHDVVEDSDIRADEIAREFGPEVAGIVDGLTKLSSLTFRSTAERQVENYRKFLLSVAKDARVIIIKLADRLHNMRTLGSLPREKQERIATETREIYAPLAHRFGMAGIKAELEDLAFSVLEPEDHQALAQQIAARRAEREGLISTFQEPLERELKQAGITWSEVTGRPKHLWSIYQKMKRRDKPFEEIYDLMAIRVIVKSVQECYHVLGVIHHKWTPLQERIKDYIASPKSNAYQSLHTTVFGPGGHLFEVQIRTQEMHRTAEYGIAAHWLYKGDGKKGDLDSHFGWFRQLLELQQDTHSPEEFLEFLKVDLFQDEIFVFTPQGDVTQLPKGATPIDFAFMVHTDVGMRCVGAKVNGRIAPLHRELRNGDTVEILTGPAPRPSRDWLAHVRTGRARHKIKAWIRHQEDEEAQALGRELLARECRRRRLPLPDAEQLRQAAPSFGFSDSRSLEIGVGRGDVTVIQAVRAMFPDVPAEETPEPRPNVIGRVIERIRLGSGIKIQGLSGLMVRYAQCCQPVPGDTVVGYVTQGRGISIHRVDCPNLLTLSGDERRVEIDWQEVKGEAFPVRLAVSGE
;
A
#
# COMPACT_ATOMS: atom_id res chain seq x y z
N MET A 1 29.84 36.47 22.22
CA MET A 1 29.36 35.10 21.96
C MET A 1 29.79 34.72 20.56
N THR A 2 30.91 34.01 20.43
CA THR A 2 31.42 33.55 19.14
C THR A 2 30.40 32.56 18.55
N THR A 3 29.78 32.92 17.44
CA THR A 3 28.95 32.02 16.60
C THR A 3 29.81 30.84 16.17
N ILE A 4 29.31 29.61 16.34
CA ILE A 4 29.95 28.37 15.88
C ILE A 4 29.63 28.11 14.39
N LEU A 5 28.55 28.73 13.88
CA LEU A 5 28.14 28.75 12.48
C LEU A 5 29.26 28.97 11.42
N PRO A 6 30.17 29.96 11.55
CA PRO A 6 31.18 30.22 10.52
C PRO A 6 32.32 29.18 10.47
N GLU A 7 32.51 28.33 11.49
CA GLU A 7 33.58 27.31 11.48
C GLU A 7 33.11 25.94 10.97
N ILE A 8 31.82 25.61 11.10
CA ILE A 8 31.31 24.25 10.81
C ILE A 8 30.60 24.14 9.45
N ALA A 9 29.88 25.18 9.00
CA ALA A 9 29.14 25.17 7.74
C ALA A 9 28.84 26.59 7.20
N PRO A 10 29.81 27.23 6.49
CA PRO A 10 29.64 28.59 5.97
C PRO A 10 28.49 28.70 4.94
N ASP A 11 28.27 27.66 4.14
CA ASP A 11 27.20 27.64 3.12
C ASP A 11 25.81 27.60 3.76
N PHE A 12 25.66 26.87 4.87
CA PHE A 12 24.39 26.80 5.60
C PHE A 12 24.05 28.14 6.25
N ARG A 13 25.05 28.86 6.77
CA ARG A 13 24.86 30.23 7.26
C ARG A 13 24.39 31.17 6.15
N ALA A 14 25.05 31.15 4.99
CA ALA A 14 24.67 31.98 3.86
C ALA A 14 23.24 31.67 3.39
N LEU A 15 22.83 30.40 3.45
CA LEU A 15 21.46 29.99 3.16
C LEU A 15 20.46 30.53 4.19
N LEU A 16 20.77 30.44 5.48
CA LEU A 16 19.94 31.01 6.55
C LEU A 16 19.80 32.53 6.43
N GLU A 17 20.89 33.24 6.11
CA GLU A 17 20.90 34.70 5.96
C GLU A 17 20.01 35.17 4.79
N ARG A 18 19.88 34.38 3.72
CA ARG A 18 18.94 34.66 2.61
C ARG A 18 17.47 34.60 3.03
N HIS A 19 17.17 33.97 4.16
CA HIS A 19 15.82 33.77 4.69
C HIS A 19 15.67 34.30 6.13
N ALA A 20 16.55 35.23 6.53
CA ALA A 20 16.60 35.78 7.89
C ALA A 20 15.34 36.56 8.28
N ASP A 21 14.59 37.06 7.29
CA ASP A 21 13.31 37.73 7.47
C ASP A 21 12.21 36.82 8.05
N ARG A 22 12.36 35.51 7.85
CA ARG A 22 11.38 34.48 8.25
C ARG A 22 11.86 33.61 9.41
N LEU A 23 13.17 33.55 9.63
CA LEU A 23 13.80 32.58 10.52
C LEU A 23 14.39 33.25 11.75
N ASP A 24 14.10 32.70 12.92
CA ASP A 24 14.84 33.00 14.15
C ASP A 24 16.23 32.33 14.09
N LEU A 25 17.23 33.11 13.70
CA LEU A 25 18.62 32.67 13.58
C LEU A 25 19.26 32.36 14.94
N GLU A 26 18.82 33.00 16.02
CA GLU A 26 19.37 32.76 17.36
C GLU A 26 18.93 31.39 17.88
N GLN A 27 17.66 31.04 17.68
CA GLN A 27 17.14 29.73 18.04
C GLN A 27 17.81 28.61 17.24
N ILE A 28 18.07 28.85 15.94
CA ILE A 28 18.76 27.88 15.06
C ILE A 28 20.24 27.72 15.47
N ASP A 29 20.97 28.80 15.77
CA ASP A 29 22.35 28.71 16.26
C ASP A 29 22.41 27.93 17.58
N ARG A 30 21.49 28.19 18.51
CA ARG A 30 21.41 27.43 19.78
C ARG A 30 21.16 25.94 19.53
N ALA A 31 20.24 25.58 18.65
CA ALA A 31 19.97 24.20 18.28
C ALA A 31 21.17 23.51 17.64
N LEU A 32 21.88 24.22 16.76
CA LEU A 32 23.10 23.73 16.11
C LEU A 32 24.19 23.43 17.14
N ARG A 33 24.42 24.33 18.10
CA ARG A 33 25.40 24.11 19.18
C ARG A 33 25.03 22.91 20.05
N PHE A 34 23.76 22.77 20.38
CA PHE A 34 23.24 21.66 21.18
C PHE A 34 23.45 20.32 20.44
N SER A 35 23.07 20.26 19.17
CA SER A 35 23.30 19.09 18.31
C SER A 35 24.79 18.76 18.18
N ALA A 36 25.63 19.77 17.93
CA ALA A 36 27.09 19.60 17.82
C ALA A 36 27.73 19.10 19.13
N SER A 37 27.20 19.50 20.28
CA SER A 37 27.65 18.98 21.58
C SER A 37 27.19 17.54 21.81
N ALA A 38 25.97 17.20 21.41
CA ALA A 38 25.39 15.88 21.60
C ALA A 38 26.13 14.83 20.76
N HIS A 39 26.42 15.15 19.51
CA HIS A 39 27.13 14.27 18.58
C HIS A 39 28.67 14.42 18.64
N ARG A 40 29.22 15.02 19.70
CA ARG A 40 30.67 15.26 19.79
C ARG A 40 31.44 13.94 19.76
N GLY A 41 32.32 13.79 18.76
CA GLY A 41 33.15 12.59 18.58
C GLY A 41 32.44 11.45 17.83
N GLN A 42 31.18 11.63 17.45
CA GLN A 42 30.46 10.67 16.61
C GLN A 42 30.74 10.92 15.13
N LYS A 43 31.09 9.84 14.41
CA LYS A 43 31.36 9.86 12.98
C LYS A 43 30.40 8.97 12.21
N ARG A 44 30.04 9.36 10.99
CA ARG A 44 29.27 8.52 10.07
C ARG A 44 30.15 7.46 9.43
N ALA A 45 29.51 6.51 8.74
CA ALA A 45 30.22 5.49 7.94
C ALA A 45 31.12 6.11 6.84
N SER A 46 30.80 7.33 6.37
CA SER A 46 31.64 8.10 5.45
C SER A 46 32.92 8.66 6.09
N GLY A 47 33.03 8.66 7.42
CA GLY A 47 34.13 9.27 8.17
C GLY A 47 33.92 10.76 8.53
N GLU A 48 32.86 11.38 8.01
CA GLU A 48 32.45 12.75 8.34
C GLU A 48 31.80 12.84 9.72
N ASP A 49 31.88 14.03 10.33
CA ASP A 49 31.24 14.30 11.61
C ASP A 49 29.71 14.24 11.47
N TYR A 50 29.04 13.59 12.43
CA TYR A 50 27.60 13.34 12.36
C TYR A 50 26.77 14.63 12.20
N ILE A 51 27.23 15.74 12.75
CA ILE A 51 26.58 17.05 12.65
C ILE A 51 26.36 17.52 11.20
N GLN A 52 27.21 17.11 10.26
CA GLN A 52 27.08 17.48 8.84
C GLN A 52 25.79 16.90 8.22
N HIS A 53 25.36 15.74 8.69
CA HIS A 53 24.08 15.16 8.28
C HIS A 53 22.92 16.06 8.73
N SER A 54 22.85 16.38 10.02
CA SER A 54 21.79 17.21 10.59
C SER A 54 21.74 18.60 9.92
N ILE A 55 22.90 19.19 9.61
CA ILE A 55 23.00 20.44 8.86
C ILE A 55 22.44 20.30 7.45
N ALA A 56 22.77 19.23 6.74
CA ALA A 56 22.28 19.01 5.37
C ALA A 56 20.77 18.76 5.31
N VAL A 57 20.21 18.05 6.31
CA VAL A 57 18.76 17.87 6.45
C VAL A 57 18.10 19.21 6.72
N ALA A 58 18.62 19.98 7.68
CA ALA A 58 18.12 21.33 7.97
C ALA A 58 18.21 22.27 6.74
N GLY A 59 19.29 22.21 5.98
CA GLY A 59 19.48 22.97 4.73
C GLY A 59 18.39 22.67 3.70
N THR A 60 18.07 21.38 3.52
CA THR A 60 16.97 20.96 2.64
C THR A 60 15.63 21.59 3.07
N LEU A 61 15.38 21.70 4.37
CA LEU A 61 14.15 22.31 4.88
C LEU A 61 14.12 23.84 4.75
N VAL A 62 15.28 24.50 4.86
CA VAL A 62 15.40 25.94 4.59
C VAL A 62 15.08 26.25 3.14
N GLU A 63 15.58 25.46 2.19
CA GLU A 63 15.26 25.59 0.75
C GLU A 63 13.78 25.34 0.45
N GLN A 64 13.13 24.47 1.22
CA GLN A 64 11.69 24.22 1.16
C GLN A 64 10.87 25.29 1.89
N LEU A 65 11.53 26.32 2.42
CA LEU A 65 10.95 27.44 3.13
C LEU A 65 10.22 27.04 4.42
N LEU A 66 10.62 25.97 5.12
CA LEU A 66 9.98 25.60 6.38
C LEU A 66 10.36 26.50 7.56
N ASP A 67 9.44 26.60 8.54
CA ASP A 67 9.54 27.39 9.76
C ASP A 67 10.73 27.03 10.66
N THR A 68 11.11 27.97 11.54
CA THR A 68 12.21 27.78 12.49
C THR A 68 12.05 26.51 13.32
N THR A 69 10.84 26.20 13.79
CA THR A 69 10.56 24.99 14.57
C THR A 69 10.95 23.72 13.80
N SER A 70 10.62 23.64 12.50
CA SER A 70 11.01 22.50 11.65
C SER A 70 12.52 22.39 11.48
N ILE A 71 13.19 23.53 11.28
CA ILE A 71 14.65 23.56 11.09
C ILE A 71 15.37 23.15 12.37
N VAL A 72 14.91 23.65 13.52
CA VAL A 72 15.42 23.27 14.85
C VAL A 72 15.19 21.78 15.09
N ALA A 73 13.98 21.27 14.82
CA ALA A 73 13.68 19.85 14.98
C ALA A 73 14.57 18.97 14.07
N ALA A 74 14.86 19.40 12.84
CA ALA A 74 15.78 18.69 11.95
C ALA A 74 17.23 18.69 12.43
N LEU A 75 17.71 19.77 13.04
CA LEU A 75 19.05 19.77 13.67
C LEU A 75 19.13 18.80 14.86
N LEU A 76 18.00 18.54 15.52
CA LEU A 76 17.89 17.74 16.74
C LEU A 76 17.36 16.31 16.51
N HIS A 77 17.03 15.93 15.27
CA HIS A 77 16.19 14.75 15.00
C HIS A 77 16.81 13.43 15.48
N ASP A 78 18.13 13.28 15.35
CA ASP A 78 18.87 12.08 15.76
C ASP A 78 19.51 12.22 17.16
N VAL A 79 19.39 13.39 17.80
CA VAL A 79 20.01 13.64 19.11
C VAL A 79 19.46 12.69 20.17
N VAL A 80 18.16 12.41 20.15
CA VAL A 80 17.51 11.54 21.14
C VAL A 80 17.84 10.06 20.93
N GLU A 81 18.19 9.66 19.71
CA GLU A 81 18.49 8.26 19.40
C GLU A 81 19.96 7.92 19.62
N ASP A 82 20.84 8.86 19.29
CA ASP A 82 22.28 8.64 19.26
C ASP A 82 23.01 9.25 20.47
N SER A 83 22.31 9.91 21.39
CA SER A 83 22.88 10.46 22.62
C SER A 83 22.04 10.15 23.86
N ASP A 84 22.57 10.44 25.05
CA ASP A 84 21.89 10.23 26.34
C ASP A 84 20.77 11.26 26.63
N ILE A 85 20.51 12.18 25.71
CA ILE A 85 19.58 13.30 25.88
C ILE A 85 18.14 12.83 25.67
N ARG A 86 17.27 13.14 26.62
CA ARG A 86 15.85 12.75 26.56
C ARG A 86 14.97 13.82 25.91
N ALA A 87 13.82 13.40 25.37
CA ALA A 87 12.81 14.31 24.82
C ALA A 87 12.34 15.38 25.82
N ASP A 88 12.33 15.08 27.12
CA ASP A 88 11.98 16.03 28.19
C ASP A 88 12.96 17.20 28.28
N GLU A 89 14.24 16.97 27.99
CA GLU A 89 15.27 18.00 27.97
C GLU A 89 15.11 18.91 26.74
N ILE A 90 14.80 18.32 25.58
CA ILE A 90 14.46 19.07 24.37
C ILE A 90 13.23 19.95 24.62
N ALA A 91 12.22 19.44 25.33
CA ALA A 91 11.02 20.20 25.67
C ALA A 91 11.31 21.42 26.56
N ARG A 92 12.27 21.29 27.49
CA ARG A 92 12.70 22.40 28.37
C ARG A 92 13.52 23.44 27.61
N GLU A 93 14.40 23.00 26.73
CA GLU A 93 15.32 23.89 26.02
C GLU A 93 14.66 24.60 24.83
N PHE A 94 13.89 23.87 24.02
CA PHE A 94 13.36 24.33 22.73
C PHE A 94 11.82 24.34 22.66
N GLY A 95 11.14 23.93 23.72
CA GLY A 95 9.68 23.95 23.83
C GLY A 95 9.00 22.62 23.46
N PRO A 96 7.72 22.47 23.86
CA PRO A 96 6.97 21.22 23.69
C PRO A 96 6.70 20.86 22.23
N GLU A 97 6.64 21.86 21.34
CA GLU A 97 6.38 21.66 19.92
C GLU A 97 7.56 20.96 19.22
N VAL A 98 8.78 21.47 19.40
CA VAL A 98 10.01 20.84 18.87
C VAL A 98 10.17 19.44 19.44
N ALA A 99 9.96 19.26 20.74
CA ALA A 99 10.07 17.95 21.39
C ALA A 99 9.06 16.93 20.83
N GLY A 100 7.82 17.37 20.55
CA GLY A 100 6.81 16.52 19.94
C GLY A 100 7.17 16.05 18.53
N ILE A 101 7.79 16.93 17.73
CA ILE A 101 8.26 16.58 16.38
C ILE A 101 9.43 15.60 16.46
N VAL A 102 10.43 15.89 17.30
CA VAL A 102 11.61 15.03 17.48
C VAL A 102 11.18 13.65 17.99
N ASP A 103 10.33 13.55 19.02
CA ASP A 103 9.78 12.27 19.50
C ASP A 103 8.98 11.52 18.40
N GLY A 104 8.36 12.24 17.47
CA GLY A 104 7.72 11.66 16.29
C GLY A 104 8.72 11.03 15.32
N LEU A 105 9.89 11.65 15.15
CA LEU A 105 10.96 11.22 14.25
C LEU A 105 11.75 10.02 14.81
N THR A 106 11.98 9.98 16.12
CA THR A 106 12.76 8.89 16.76
C THR A 106 12.01 7.54 16.75
N LYS A 107 10.67 7.60 16.81
CA LYS A 107 9.84 6.40 16.62
C LYS A 107 9.98 5.77 15.23
N LEU A 108 10.59 6.50 14.29
CA LEU A 108 10.74 6.14 12.89
C LEU A 108 12.11 5.51 12.58
N SER A 109 13.19 5.88 13.28
CA SER A 109 14.52 5.32 13.02
C SER A 109 14.77 3.98 13.73
N SER A 110 14.08 3.74 14.86
CA SER A 110 13.99 2.41 15.50
C SER A 110 13.31 1.31 14.65
N LEU A 111 12.90 1.60 13.40
CA LEU A 111 12.36 0.66 12.41
C LEU A 111 13.40 -0.32 11.82
N THR A 112 14.59 -0.43 12.40
CA THR A 112 15.60 -1.38 11.93
C THR A 112 15.17 -2.83 12.21
N PHE A 113 14.65 -3.46 11.14
CA PHE A 113 14.20 -4.85 11.01
C PHE A 113 14.97 -5.87 11.87
N ARG A 114 14.55 -6.05 13.14
CA ARG A 114 14.96 -7.12 14.06
C ARG A 114 13.86 -7.40 15.11
N SER A 115 12.64 -7.77 14.72
CA SER A 115 11.66 -8.60 15.49
C SER A 115 10.24 -8.56 14.89
N THR A 116 9.41 -9.52 15.33
CA THR A 116 8.05 -9.93 14.89
C THR A 116 7.21 -8.85 14.20
N ALA A 117 6.55 -9.22 13.09
CA ALA A 117 5.77 -8.34 12.21
C ALA A 117 4.78 -7.42 12.94
N GLU A 118 4.25 -7.84 14.09
CA GLU A 118 3.39 -7.03 14.96
C GLU A 118 4.08 -5.76 15.48
N ARG A 119 5.35 -5.85 15.89
CA ARG A 119 6.13 -4.70 16.37
C ARG A 119 6.37 -3.69 15.25
N GLN A 120 6.57 -4.19 14.03
CA GLN A 120 6.73 -3.35 12.85
C GLN A 120 5.46 -2.54 12.57
N VAL A 121 4.29 -3.17 12.64
CA VAL A 121 3.00 -2.48 12.42
C VAL A 121 2.69 -1.47 13.51
N GLU A 122 2.97 -1.77 14.78
CA GLU A 122 2.76 -0.80 15.86
C GLU A 122 3.70 0.40 15.75
N ASN A 123 4.93 0.21 15.27
CA ASN A 123 5.84 1.33 14.99
C ASN A 123 5.33 2.17 13.81
N TYR A 124 4.86 1.56 12.72
CA TYR A 124 4.23 2.29 11.62
C TYR A 124 2.98 3.05 12.07
N ARG A 125 2.15 2.46 12.92
CA ARG A 125 0.97 3.12 13.49
C ARG A 125 1.37 4.37 14.28
N LYS A 126 2.30 4.24 15.21
CA LYS A 126 2.79 5.37 16.02
C LYS A 126 3.35 6.47 15.13
N PHE A 127 4.10 6.09 14.10
CA PHE A 127 4.59 7.03 13.09
C PHE A 127 3.44 7.75 12.36
N LEU A 128 2.48 7.01 11.80
CA LEU A 128 1.34 7.60 11.07
C LEU A 128 0.50 8.51 11.97
N LEU A 129 0.36 8.16 13.26
CA LEU A 129 -0.29 9.01 14.26
C LEU A 129 0.51 10.29 14.53
N SER A 130 1.85 10.22 14.57
CA SER A 130 2.69 11.42 14.71
C SER A 130 2.55 12.34 13.49
N VAL A 131 2.51 11.78 12.27
CA VAL A 131 2.31 12.54 11.04
C VAL A 131 0.92 13.16 10.95
N ALA A 132 -0.11 12.45 11.40
CA ALA A 132 -1.47 12.97 11.47
C ALA A 132 -1.64 14.10 12.49
N LYS A 133 -0.81 14.10 13.55
CA LYS A 133 -0.75 15.21 14.51
C LYS A 133 0.04 16.39 13.96
N ASP A 134 1.15 16.13 13.28
CA ASP A 134 2.04 17.15 12.74
C ASP A 134 2.70 16.69 11.42
N ALA A 135 2.36 17.38 10.34
CA ALA A 135 2.91 17.14 9.01
C ALA A 135 4.42 17.35 8.92
N ARG A 136 5.01 18.17 9.79
CA ARG A 136 6.45 18.46 9.78
C ARG A 136 7.28 17.21 10.03
N VAL A 137 6.74 16.24 10.78
CA VAL A 137 7.40 14.95 11.03
C VAL A 137 7.71 14.21 9.72
N ILE A 138 6.75 14.13 8.78
CA ILE A 138 7.02 13.45 7.51
C ILE A 138 7.93 14.27 6.60
N ILE A 139 7.82 15.59 6.60
CA ILE A 139 8.67 16.46 5.77
C ILE A 139 10.14 16.32 6.20
N ILE A 140 10.41 16.42 7.51
CA ILE A 140 11.75 16.24 8.07
C ILE A 140 12.27 14.83 7.76
N LYS A 141 11.42 13.79 7.89
CA LYS A 141 11.88 12.43 7.59
C LYS A 141 12.19 12.21 6.11
N LEU A 142 11.41 12.79 5.21
CA LEU A 142 11.69 12.72 3.78
C LEU A 142 12.99 13.45 3.43
N ALA A 143 13.30 14.57 4.08
CA ALA A 143 14.58 15.26 3.94
C ALA A 143 15.76 14.43 4.50
N ASP A 144 15.61 13.81 5.67
CA ASP A 144 16.57 12.85 6.23
C ASP A 144 16.81 11.69 5.26
N ARG A 145 15.73 11.04 4.81
CA ARG A 145 15.83 9.92 3.84
C ARG A 145 16.52 10.35 2.54
N LEU A 146 16.23 11.55 2.04
CA LEU A 146 16.88 12.09 0.86
C LEU A 146 18.39 12.25 1.06
N HIS A 147 18.80 12.83 2.17
CA HIS A 147 20.23 12.95 2.49
C HIS A 147 20.90 11.57 2.64
N ASN A 148 20.24 10.61 3.28
CA ASN A 148 20.73 9.24 3.39
C ASN A 148 20.90 8.56 2.03
N MET A 149 19.99 8.81 1.08
CA MET A 149 20.12 8.32 -0.29
C MET A 149 21.28 9.00 -1.05
N ARG A 150 21.50 10.31 -0.84
CA ARG A 150 22.63 11.05 -1.44
C ARG A 150 24.00 10.56 -0.93
N THR A 151 24.08 10.09 0.31
CA THR A 151 25.32 9.63 0.97
C THR A 151 25.47 8.10 1.03
N LEU A 152 24.59 7.38 0.32
CA LEU A 152 24.42 5.93 0.41
C LEU A 152 25.66 5.12 -0.02
N GLY A 153 26.50 5.68 -0.89
CA GLY A 153 27.65 4.99 -1.48
C GLY A 153 28.73 4.51 -0.49
N SER A 154 28.74 5.06 0.72
CA SER A 154 29.68 4.69 1.80
C SER A 154 29.31 3.39 2.53
N LEU A 155 28.08 2.87 2.35
CA LEU A 155 27.59 1.69 3.04
C LEU A 155 27.86 0.38 2.27
N PRO A 156 27.88 -0.79 2.93
CA PRO A 156 27.91 -2.09 2.25
C PRO A 156 26.72 -2.28 1.30
N ARG A 157 26.93 -2.99 0.19
CA ARG A 157 25.92 -3.18 -0.88
C ARG A 157 24.57 -3.67 -0.37
N GLU A 158 24.55 -4.66 0.52
CA GLU A 158 23.31 -5.18 1.13
C GLU A 158 22.49 -4.09 1.84
N LYS A 159 23.17 -3.20 2.59
CA LYS A 159 22.50 -2.07 3.24
C LYS A 159 22.01 -1.05 2.22
N GLN A 160 22.78 -0.80 1.15
CA GLN A 160 22.38 0.11 0.08
C GLN A 160 21.09 -0.37 -0.60
N GLU A 161 21.04 -1.64 -1.01
CA GLU A 161 19.88 -2.23 -1.68
C GLU A 161 18.64 -2.25 -0.78
N ARG A 162 18.81 -2.55 0.51
CA ARG A 162 17.72 -2.49 1.49
C ARG A 162 17.16 -1.07 1.61
N ILE A 163 18.02 -0.08 1.79
CA ILE A 163 17.62 1.34 1.95
C ILE A 163 16.99 1.86 0.65
N ALA A 164 17.54 1.51 -0.52
CA ALA A 164 17.00 1.92 -1.82
C ALA A 164 15.64 1.26 -2.11
N THR A 165 15.47 -0.03 -1.76
CA THR A 165 14.19 -0.74 -1.88
C THR A 165 13.14 -0.08 -0.98
N GLU A 166 13.47 0.16 0.29
CA GLU A 166 12.57 0.86 1.23
C GLU A 166 12.21 2.27 0.71
N THR A 167 13.18 2.98 0.15
CA THR A 167 12.97 4.31 -0.44
C THR A 167 11.98 4.26 -1.60
N ARG A 168 12.18 3.34 -2.54
CA ARG A 168 11.32 3.18 -3.71
C ARG A 168 9.91 2.69 -3.34
N GLU A 169 9.81 1.78 -2.38
CA GLU A 169 8.54 1.15 -2.03
C GLU A 169 7.70 1.96 -1.03
N ILE A 170 8.31 2.82 -0.21
CA ILE A 170 7.62 3.49 0.89
C ILE A 170 7.78 5.00 0.80
N TYR A 171 9.02 5.51 0.85
CA TYR A 171 9.24 6.96 0.97
C TYR A 171 8.92 7.75 -0.30
N ALA A 172 9.23 7.24 -1.49
CA ALA A 172 8.87 7.90 -2.75
C ALA A 172 7.34 7.97 -2.96
N PRO A 173 6.55 6.88 -2.75
CA PRO A 173 5.09 6.96 -2.73
C PRO A 173 4.53 7.91 -1.67
N LEU A 174 5.11 7.94 -0.47
CA LEU A 174 4.72 8.91 0.57
C LEU A 174 4.98 10.36 0.11
N ALA A 175 6.17 10.65 -0.42
CA ALA A 175 6.49 11.97 -0.96
C ALA A 175 5.51 12.38 -2.06
N HIS A 176 5.11 11.45 -2.93
CA HIS A 176 4.09 11.69 -3.95
C HIS A 176 2.74 12.10 -3.36
N ARG A 177 2.28 11.36 -2.33
CA ARG A 177 1.02 11.60 -1.62
C ARG A 177 0.99 12.96 -0.94
N PHE A 178 2.11 13.39 -0.37
CA PHE A 178 2.25 14.72 0.24
C PHE A 178 2.54 15.85 -0.76
N GLY A 179 2.53 15.56 -2.07
CA GLY A 179 2.75 16.56 -3.11
C GLY A 179 4.20 17.03 -3.26
N MET A 180 5.15 16.35 -2.59
CA MET A 180 6.57 16.68 -2.60
C MET A 180 7.26 16.11 -3.85
N ALA A 181 6.87 16.60 -5.03
CA ALA A 181 7.29 16.04 -6.31
C ALA A 181 8.81 16.12 -6.54
N GLY A 182 9.47 17.17 -6.05
CA GLY A 182 10.92 17.33 -6.15
C GLY A 182 11.65 16.23 -5.38
N ILE A 183 11.33 16.06 -4.09
CA ILE A 183 11.89 14.98 -3.26
C ILE A 183 11.59 13.61 -3.87
N LYS A 184 10.33 13.36 -4.27
CA LYS A 184 9.93 12.10 -4.88
C LYS A 184 10.84 11.74 -6.04
N ALA A 185 11.00 12.66 -6.98
CA ALA A 185 11.74 12.41 -8.21
C ALA A 185 13.21 12.11 -7.92
N GLU A 186 13.81 12.83 -6.97
CA GLU A 186 15.20 12.61 -6.58
C GLU A 186 15.38 11.27 -5.83
N LEU A 187 14.46 10.93 -4.91
CA LEU A 187 14.46 9.63 -4.23
C LEU A 187 14.32 8.46 -5.22
N GLU A 188 13.45 8.60 -6.22
CA GLU A 188 13.25 7.60 -7.27
C GLU A 188 14.50 7.43 -8.14
N ASP A 189 15.11 8.53 -8.60
CA ASP A 189 16.34 8.49 -9.41
C ASP A 189 17.53 7.90 -8.61
N LEU A 190 17.69 8.29 -7.34
CA LEU A 190 18.73 7.72 -6.45
C LEU A 190 18.49 6.24 -6.20
N ALA A 191 17.25 5.81 -5.93
CA ALA A 191 16.93 4.40 -5.77
C ALA A 191 17.19 3.60 -7.06
N PHE A 192 16.84 4.15 -8.23
CA PHE A 192 17.10 3.55 -9.53
C PHE A 192 18.60 3.35 -9.77
N SER A 193 19.43 4.34 -9.40
CA SER A 193 20.89 4.23 -9.54
C SER A 193 21.53 3.11 -8.72
N VAL A 194 20.89 2.71 -7.62
CA VAL A 194 21.39 1.66 -6.72
C VAL A 194 20.82 0.30 -7.11
N LEU A 195 19.51 0.21 -7.35
CA LEU A 195 18.80 -1.04 -7.60
C LEU A 195 19.03 -1.57 -9.02
N GLU A 196 19.12 -0.68 -10.02
CA GLU A 196 19.31 -1.03 -11.42
C GLU A 196 20.44 -0.19 -12.08
N PRO A 197 21.71 -0.39 -11.66
CA PRO A 197 22.81 0.51 -12.03
C PRO A 197 23.16 0.49 -13.53
N GLU A 198 23.05 -0.66 -14.20
CA GLU A 198 23.36 -0.79 -15.64
C GLU A 198 22.36 -0.01 -16.49
N ASP A 199 21.06 -0.19 -16.23
CA ASP A 199 19.97 0.53 -16.90
C ASP A 199 20.08 2.05 -16.65
N HIS A 200 20.38 2.44 -15.42
CA HIS A 200 20.57 3.85 -15.06
C HIS A 200 21.75 4.47 -15.82
N GLN A 201 22.90 3.81 -15.86
CA GLN A 201 24.09 4.29 -16.57
C GLN A 201 23.86 4.38 -18.09
N ALA A 202 23.24 3.35 -18.68
CA ALA A 202 22.91 3.34 -20.11
C ALA A 202 21.98 4.50 -20.48
N LEU A 203 20.91 4.71 -19.70
CA LEU A 203 19.96 5.79 -19.94
C LEU A 203 20.59 7.18 -19.73
N ALA A 204 21.42 7.34 -18.69
CA ALA A 204 22.14 8.58 -18.43
C ALA A 204 23.08 8.96 -19.58
N GLN A 205 23.80 7.98 -20.15
CA GLN A 205 24.68 8.20 -21.31
C GLN A 205 23.88 8.59 -22.56
N GLN A 206 22.77 7.92 -22.84
CA GLN A 206 21.91 8.24 -23.98
C GLN A 206 21.33 9.67 -23.89
N ILE A 207 20.89 10.07 -22.69
CA ILE A 207 20.37 11.42 -22.45
C ILE A 207 21.47 12.47 -22.54
N ALA A 208 22.67 12.18 -22.02
CA ALA A 208 23.82 13.08 -22.13
C ALA A 208 24.22 13.30 -23.60
N ALA A 209 24.24 12.25 -24.41
CA ALA A 209 24.59 12.33 -25.83
C ALA A 209 23.63 13.23 -26.64
N ARG A 210 22.33 13.24 -26.31
CA ARG A 210 21.31 14.05 -27.01
C ARG A 210 20.96 15.36 -26.29
N ARG A 211 21.75 15.76 -25.28
CA ARG A 211 21.46 16.94 -24.46
C ARG A 211 21.45 18.23 -25.29
N ALA A 212 22.48 18.45 -26.10
CA ALA A 212 22.62 19.66 -26.92
C ALA A 212 21.50 19.78 -27.97
N GLU A 213 21.16 18.67 -28.62
CA GLU A 213 20.04 18.61 -29.57
C GLU A 213 18.72 18.97 -28.88
N ARG A 214 18.45 18.39 -27.71
CA ARG A 214 17.24 18.66 -26.94
C ARG A 214 17.16 20.10 -26.45
N GLU A 215 18.25 20.66 -25.94
CA GLU A 215 18.31 22.06 -25.49
C GLU A 215 18.08 23.01 -26.67
N GLY A 216 18.66 22.71 -27.85
CA GLY A 216 18.38 23.43 -29.09
C GLY A 216 16.90 23.39 -29.48
N LEU A 217 16.28 22.20 -29.47
CA LEU A 217 14.84 22.03 -29.79
C LEU A 217 13.92 22.71 -28.76
N ILE A 218 14.28 22.72 -27.47
CA ILE A 218 13.52 23.46 -26.47
C ILE A 218 13.59 24.96 -26.74
N SER A 219 14.78 25.48 -27.09
CA SER A 219 14.97 26.91 -27.40
C SER A 219 14.15 27.35 -28.61
N THR A 220 14.04 26.51 -29.65
CA THR A 220 13.27 26.84 -30.87
C THR A 220 11.76 26.95 -30.62
N PHE A 221 11.23 26.33 -29.56
CA PHE A 221 9.84 26.53 -29.13
C PHE A 221 9.72 27.62 -28.06
N GLN A 222 10.69 27.72 -27.15
CA GLN A 222 10.69 28.68 -26.05
C GLN A 222 10.70 30.14 -26.55
N GLU A 223 11.60 30.49 -27.48
CA GLU A 223 11.70 31.88 -27.94
C GLU A 223 10.43 32.38 -28.65
N PRO A 224 9.81 31.64 -29.59
CA PRO A 224 8.53 32.04 -30.16
C PRO A 224 7.43 32.15 -29.11
N LEU A 225 7.36 31.20 -28.16
CA LEU A 225 6.37 31.24 -27.09
C LEU A 225 6.51 32.52 -26.26
N GLU A 226 7.71 32.86 -25.80
CA GLU A 226 7.93 34.10 -25.03
C GLU A 226 7.54 35.37 -25.80
N ARG A 227 7.77 35.41 -27.12
CA ARG A 227 7.36 36.54 -27.97
C ARG A 227 5.85 36.65 -28.06
N GLU A 228 5.15 35.55 -28.29
CA GLU A 228 3.68 35.51 -28.36
C GLU A 228 3.04 35.90 -27.02
N LEU A 229 3.60 35.43 -25.89
CA LEU A 229 3.12 35.81 -24.55
C LEU A 229 3.24 37.32 -24.29
N LYS A 230 4.36 37.93 -24.71
CA LYS A 230 4.56 39.39 -24.63
C LYS A 230 3.57 40.16 -25.51
N GLN A 231 3.34 39.69 -26.75
CA GLN A 231 2.37 40.31 -27.67
C GLN A 231 0.93 40.21 -27.15
N ALA A 232 0.61 39.12 -26.46
CA ALA A 232 -0.69 38.90 -25.84
C ALA A 232 -0.93 39.70 -24.55
N GLY A 233 0.01 40.58 -24.16
CA GLY A 233 -0.12 41.48 -23.02
C GLY A 233 0.18 40.86 -21.65
N ILE A 234 0.82 39.69 -21.59
CA ILE A 234 1.21 39.06 -20.32
C ILE A 234 2.42 39.79 -19.75
N THR A 235 2.21 40.49 -18.63
CA THR A 235 3.24 41.37 -18.03
C THR A 235 4.44 40.62 -17.47
N TRP A 236 4.24 39.39 -17.00
CA TRP A 236 5.28 38.57 -16.43
C TRP A 236 4.97 37.09 -16.67
N SER A 237 5.94 36.37 -17.23
CA SER A 237 5.89 34.93 -17.39
C SER A 237 7.30 34.37 -17.33
N GLU A 238 7.46 33.22 -16.69
CA GLU A 238 8.70 32.46 -16.71
C GLU A 238 8.50 31.20 -17.57
N VAL A 239 9.22 31.10 -18.69
CA VAL A 239 9.19 29.94 -19.58
C VAL A 239 10.49 29.18 -19.39
N THR A 240 10.41 27.92 -18.96
CA THR A 240 11.59 27.08 -18.72
C THR A 240 11.42 25.70 -19.32
N GLY A 241 12.51 25.17 -19.88
CA GLY A 241 12.60 23.76 -20.23
C GLY A 241 12.63 22.88 -18.98
N ARG A 242 11.77 21.87 -18.91
CA ARG A 242 11.73 20.92 -17.80
C ARG A 242 12.45 19.62 -18.20
N PRO A 243 13.61 19.30 -17.61
CA PRO A 243 14.20 17.97 -17.80
C PRO A 243 13.28 16.91 -17.16
N LYS A 244 13.10 15.78 -17.85
CA LYS A 244 12.44 14.60 -17.28
C LYS A 244 13.47 13.76 -16.52
N HIS A 245 13.06 13.26 -15.35
CA HIS A 245 13.85 12.40 -14.47
C HIS A 245 14.09 11.02 -15.09
N LEU A 246 15.22 10.39 -14.75
CA LEU A 246 15.67 9.14 -15.38
C LEU A 246 14.69 8.01 -15.13
N TRP A 247 14.25 7.85 -13.88
CA TRP A 247 13.28 6.83 -13.48
C TRP A 247 11.95 6.98 -14.22
N SER A 248 11.46 8.22 -14.38
CA SER A 248 10.22 8.48 -15.11
C SER A 248 10.32 8.11 -16.60
N ILE A 249 11.49 8.27 -17.21
CA ILE A 249 11.76 7.87 -18.59
C ILE A 249 11.82 6.35 -18.68
N TYR A 250 12.59 5.70 -17.81
CA TYR A 250 12.71 4.25 -17.72
C TYR A 250 11.34 3.57 -17.53
N GLN A 251 10.52 4.09 -16.62
CA GLN A 251 9.19 3.55 -16.37
C GLN A 251 8.27 3.70 -17.60
N LYS A 252 8.40 4.79 -18.37
CA LYS A 252 7.68 4.96 -19.63
C LYS A 252 8.16 4.00 -20.72
N MET A 253 9.47 3.74 -20.81
CA MET A 253 10.04 2.75 -21.73
C MET A 253 9.46 1.36 -21.43
N LYS A 254 9.53 0.92 -20.17
CA LYS A 254 8.97 -0.38 -19.75
C LYS A 254 7.46 -0.49 -19.94
N ARG A 255 6.68 0.53 -19.59
CA ARG A 255 5.20 0.48 -19.73
C ARG A 255 4.73 0.46 -21.18
N ARG A 256 5.46 1.09 -22.10
CA ARG A 256 5.08 1.20 -23.51
C ARG A 256 5.79 0.22 -24.43
N ASP A 257 6.74 -0.53 -23.89
CA ASP A 257 7.61 -1.46 -24.63
C ASP A 257 8.21 -0.80 -25.88
N LYS A 258 8.75 0.41 -25.70
CA LYS A 258 9.30 1.24 -26.78
C LYS A 258 10.74 1.66 -26.48
N PRO A 259 11.62 1.69 -27.50
CA PRO A 259 12.98 2.18 -27.35
C PRO A 259 13.00 3.68 -27.07
N PHE A 260 14.11 4.17 -26.50
CA PHE A 260 14.28 5.57 -26.10
C PHE A 260 14.04 6.55 -27.26
N GLU A 261 14.44 6.15 -28.48
CA GLU A 261 14.29 6.90 -29.73
C GLU A 261 12.83 7.26 -30.05
N GLU A 262 11.88 6.41 -29.67
CA GLU A 262 10.45 6.61 -29.95
C GLU A 262 9.73 7.39 -28.85
N ILE A 263 10.43 7.77 -27.77
CA ILE A 263 9.87 8.61 -26.72
C ILE A 263 9.97 10.08 -27.16
N TYR A 264 9.08 10.47 -28.07
CA TYR A 264 8.87 11.88 -28.48
C TYR A 264 8.44 12.79 -27.31
N ASP A 265 8.04 12.18 -26.19
CA ASP A 265 7.49 12.81 -24.99
C ASP A 265 8.60 13.38 -24.07
N LEU A 266 9.83 13.58 -24.54
CA LEU A 266 10.93 14.10 -23.70
C LEU A 266 10.96 15.63 -23.61
N MET A 267 10.24 16.33 -24.48
CA MET A 267 10.21 17.80 -24.51
C MET A 267 9.04 18.30 -23.67
N ALA A 268 9.38 18.82 -22.49
CA ALA A 268 8.42 19.44 -21.60
C ALA A 268 8.82 20.89 -21.34
N ILE A 269 7.86 21.80 -21.46
CA ILE A 269 8.02 23.22 -21.20
C ILE A 269 7.08 23.62 -20.08
N ARG A 270 7.58 24.45 -19.18
CA ARG A 270 6.83 24.99 -18.06
C ARG A 270 6.66 26.48 -18.27
N VAL A 271 5.43 26.96 -18.11
CA VAL A 271 5.07 28.38 -18.13
C VAL A 271 4.49 28.74 -16.77
N ILE A 272 5.15 29.67 -16.07
CA ILE A 272 4.70 30.19 -14.78
C ILE A 272 4.19 31.61 -14.97
N VAL A 273 2.98 31.87 -14.49
CA VAL A 273 2.32 33.20 -14.53
C VAL A 273 1.87 33.65 -13.15
N LYS A 274 1.30 34.86 -13.03
CA LYS A 274 0.89 35.41 -11.73
C LYS A 274 -0.49 34.94 -11.31
N SER A 275 -1.42 34.84 -12.25
CA SER A 275 -2.83 34.58 -11.95
C SER A 275 -3.41 33.37 -12.70
N VAL A 276 -4.51 32.84 -12.19
CA VAL A 276 -5.24 31.74 -12.82
C VAL A 276 -5.85 32.17 -14.15
N GLN A 277 -6.34 33.41 -14.25
CA GLN A 277 -6.85 33.97 -15.51
C GLN A 277 -5.77 33.98 -16.59
N GLU A 278 -4.54 34.37 -16.23
CA GLU A 278 -3.40 34.30 -17.14
C GLU A 278 -3.08 32.87 -17.57
N CYS A 279 -3.28 31.85 -16.72
CA CYS A 279 -3.06 30.45 -17.13
C CYS A 279 -3.95 30.06 -18.32
N TYR A 280 -5.23 30.43 -18.28
CA TYR A 280 -6.16 30.15 -19.38
C TYR A 280 -5.90 31.04 -20.60
N HIS A 281 -5.45 32.29 -20.40
CA HIS A 281 -5.02 33.15 -21.49
C HIS A 281 -3.81 32.58 -22.24
N VAL A 282 -2.79 32.13 -21.51
CA VAL A 282 -1.62 31.42 -22.06
C VAL A 282 -2.05 30.18 -22.85
N LEU A 283 -2.99 29.39 -22.31
CA LEU A 283 -3.51 28.21 -23.00
C LEU A 283 -4.13 28.59 -24.35
N GLY A 284 -4.94 29.65 -24.37
CA GLY A 284 -5.54 30.19 -25.60
C GLY A 284 -4.51 30.68 -26.62
N VAL A 285 -3.48 31.41 -26.17
CA VAL A 285 -2.37 31.87 -27.02
C VAL A 285 -1.65 30.67 -27.66
N ILE A 286 -1.36 29.63 -26.86
CA ILE A 286 -0.69 28.43 -27.35
C ILE A 286 -1.56 27.71 -28.39
N HIS A 287 -2.85 27.51 -28.12
CA HIS A 287 -3.76 26.79 -29.03
C HIS A 287 -4.08 27.58 -30.31
N HIS A 288 -3.96 28.91 -30.28
CA HIS A 288 -4.08 29.74 -31.47
C HIS A 288 -2.88 29.57 -32.42
N LYS A 289 -1.67 29.46 -31.86
CA LYS A 289 -0.42 29.38 -32.63
C LYS A 289 -0.04 27.95 -33.04
N TRP A 290 -0.26 26.98 -32.15
CA TRP A 290 0.11 25.58 -32.34
C TRP A 290 -1.09 24.66 -32.16
N THR A 291 -1.25 23.71 -33.08
CA THR A 291 -2.36 22.76 -33.06
C THR A 291 -2.28 21.83 -31.85
N PRO A 292 -3.29 21.79 -30.96
CA PRO A 292 -3.30 20.91 -29.80
C PRO A 292 -3.82 19.51 -30.11
N LEU A 293 -3.34 18.52 -29.36
CA LEU A 293 -3.92 17.18 -29.33
C LEU A 293 -5.04 17.14 -28.28
N GLN A 294 -6.29 17.07 -28.73
CA GLN A 294 -7.47 17.17 -27.86
C GLN A 294 -7.46 16.16 -26.69
N GLU A 295 -7.09 14.91 -26.95
CA GLU A 295 -7.04 13.85 -25.91
C GLU A 295 -5.96 14.08 -24.83
N ARG A 296 -5.07 15.05 -25.04
CA ARG A 296 -3.94 15.37 -24.15
C ARG A 296 -4.05 16.73 -23.47
N ILE A 297 -5.24 17.35 -23.52
CA ILE A 297 -5.53 18.55 -22.75
C ILE A 297 -6.10 18.11 -21.39
N LYS A 298 -5.48 18.58 -20.30
CA LYS A 298 -5.92 18.27 -18.93
C LYS A 298 -5.92 19.52 -18.09
N ASP A 299 -7.06 19.81 -17.48
CA ASP A 299 -7.24 20.93 -16.58
C ASP A 299 -7.19 20.46 -15.12
N TYR A 300 -5.99 20.45 -14.53
CA TYR A 300 -5.85 20.17 -13.10
C TYR A 300 -6.02 21.42 -12.22
N ILE A 301 -6.33 22.59 -12.80
CA ILE A 301 -6.70 23.77 -12.00
C ILE A 301 -8.15 23.62 -11.53
N ALA A 302 -9.05 23.30 -12.47
CA ALA A 302 -10.46 23.05 -12.18
C ALA A 302 -10.68 21.71 -11.44
N SER A 303 -9.84 20.71 -11.68
CA SER A 303 -9.87 19.42 -10.99
C SER A 303 -8.50 19.07 -10.41
N PRO A 304 -8.13 19.64 -9.25
CA PRO A 304 -6.85 19.38 -8.59
C PRO A 304 -6.63 17.90 -8.29
N LYS A 305 -5.37 17.46 -8.32
CA LYS A 305 -5.03 16.10 -7.86
C LYS A 305 -5.13 15.98 -6.34
N SER A 306 -5.19 14.75 -5.80
CA SER A 306 -5.23 14.50 -4.35
C SER A 306 -4.06 15.10 -3.56
N ASN A 307 -2.91 15.24 -4.21
CA ASN A 307 -1.74 15.88 -3.64
C ASN A 307 -1.71 17.41 -3.83
N ALA A 308 -2.88 18.03 -4.05
CA ALA A 308 -3.08 19.46 -4.34
C ALA A 308 -2.35 19.95 -5.61
N TYR A 309 -1.86 19.05 -6.46
CA TYR A 309 -1.23 19.45 -7.71
C TYR A 309 -2.23 20.13 -8.65
N GLN A 310 -1.89 21.34 -9.07
CA GLN A 310 -2.65 22.17 -10.00
C GLN A 310 -1.78 22.64 -11.16
N SER A 311 -2.25 22.45 -12.39
CA SER A 311 -1.63 22.94 -13.63
C SER A 311 -2.53 22.63 -14.82
N LEU A 312 -2.48 23.46 -15.86
CA LEU A 312 -3.02 23.10 -17.17
C LEU A 312 -1.95 22.36 -17.97
N HIS A 313 -2.28 21.18 -18.48
CA HIS A 313 -1.40 20.40 -19.34
C HIS A 313 -1.98 20.39 -20.75
N THR A 314 -1.16 20.68 -21.74
CA THR A 314 -1.52 20.55 -23.15
C THR A 314 -0.36 19.96 -23.93
N THR A 315 -0.63 19.11 -24.90
CA THR A 315 0.37 18.67 -25.88
C THR A 315 0.06 19.30 -27.23
N VAL A 316 1.06 19.93 -27.85
CA VAL A 316 0.90 20.63 -29.14
C VAL A 316 1.96 20.20 -30.15
N PHE A 317 1.66 20.35 -31.43
CA PHE A 317 2.64 20.20 -32.51
C PHE A 317 3.48 21.48 -32.61
N GLY A 318 4.76 21.38 -32.25
CA GLY A 318 5.72 22.47 -32.35
C GLY A 318 6.47 22.52 -33.69
N PRO A 319 7.46 23.44 -33.80
CA PRO A 319 8.35 23.52 -34.95
C PRO A 319 9.02 22.18 -35.25
N GLY A 320 9.17 21.85 -36.54
CA GLY A 320 9.75 20.57 -36.97
C GLY A 320 8.82 19.35 -36.84
N GLY A 321 7.54 19.55 -36.50
CA GLY A 321 6.56 18.46 -36.37
C GLY A 321 6.68 17.67 -35.08
N HIS A 322 7.54 18.09 -34.15
CA HIS A 322 7.73 17.44 -32.88
C HIS A 322 6.62 17.79 -31.88
N LEU A 323 6.34 16.88 -30.95
CA LEU A 323 5.33 17.09 -29.90
C LEU A 323 5.95 17.74 -28.67
N PHE A 324 5.34 18.83 -28.20
CA PHE A 324 5.74 19.53 -26.97
C PHE A 324 4.64 19.43 -25.91
N GLU A 325 5.00 18.96 -24.72
CA GLU A 325 4.12 19.01 -23.55
C GLU A 325 4.33 20.35 -22.82
N VAL A 326 3.30 21.18 -22.75
CA VAL A 326 3.34 22.48 -22.05
C VAL A 326 2.53 22.39 -20.76
N GLN A 327 3.16 22.75 -19.65
CA GLN A 327 2.58 22.84 -18.32
C GLN A 327 2.45 24.30 -17.92
N ILE A 328 1.23 24.78 -17.72
CA ILE A 328 0.94 26.17 -17.37
C ILE A 328 0.41 26.20 -15.93
N ARG A 329 0.95 27.07 -15.09
CA ARG A 329 0.52 27.23 -13.70
C ARG A 329 0.92 28.58 -13.12
N THR A 330 0.35 28.94 -11.97
CA THR A 330 0.77 30.14 -11.24
C THR A 330 2.04 29.89 -10.43
N GLN A 331 2.67 30.95 -9.92
CA GLN A 331 3.80 30.83 -9.00
C GLN A 331 3.44 30.09 -7.70
N GLU A 332 2.23 30.31 -7.17
CA GLU A 332 1.72 29.60 -5.99
C GLU A 332 1.49 28.12 -6.28
N MET A 333 0.85 27.80 -7.41
CA MET A 333 0.67 26.41 -7.87
C MET A 333 2.01 25.73 -8.14
N HIS A 334 3.01 26.48 -8.63
CA HIS A 334 4.35 25.95 -8.80
C HIS A 334 4.98 25.57 -7.46
N ARG A 335 4.93 26.44 -6.45
CA ARG A 335 5.44 26.15 -5.10
C ARG A 335 4.75 24.94 -4.50
N THR A 336 3.42 24.89 -4.57
CA THR A 336 2.62 23.75 -4.09
C THR A 336 2.98 22.46 -4.81
N ALA A 337 3.25 22.51 -6.11
CA ALA A 337 3.61 21.31 -6.87
C ALA A 337 5.04 20.81 -6.65
N GLU A 338 5.98 21.67 -6.24
CA GLU A 338 7.36 21.24 -5.94
C GLU A 338 7.51 20.82 -4.47
N TYR A 339 6.90 21.57 -3.55
CA TYR A 339 7.07 21.42 -2.10
C TYR A 339 5.86 20.77 -1.40
N GLY A 340 4.72 20.64 -2.08
CA GLY A 340 3.55 19.95 -1.54
C GLY A 340 3.00 20.58 -0.27
N ILE A 341 2.73 19.74 0.72
CA ILE A 341 2.26 20.13 2.06
C ILE A 341 3.16 21.16 2.74
N ALA A 342 4.47 21.20 2.42
CA ALA A 342 5.40 22.19 2.96
C ALA A 342 5.04 23.63 2.51
N ALA A 343 4.54 23.81 1.29
CA ALA A 343 4.13 25.12 0.77
C ALA A 343 2.87 25.66 1.47
N HIS A 344 1.95 24.77 1.86
CA HIS A 344 0.71 25.17 2.55
C HIS A 344 0.96 25.69 3.98
N TRP A 345 2.03 25.22 4.65
CA TRP A 345 2.35 25.62 6.02
C TRP A 345 2.89 27.06 6.10
N LEU A 346 3.63 27.50 5.07
CA LEU A 346 4.19 28.86 4.98
C LEU A 346 3.10 29.96 4.98
N TYR A 347 1.93 29.69 4.41
CA TYR A 347 0.94 30.72 4.06
C TYR A 347 -0.21 30.87 5.07
N LYS A 348 -0.37 29.92 5.99
CA LYS A 348 -1.44 29.92 7.00
C LYS A 348 -0.86 29.86 8.42
N GLY A 349 -0.05 30.86 8.76
CA GLY A 349 0.06 31.29 10.16
C GLY A 349 -1.32 31.75 10.62
N ASP A 350 -1.90 31.01 11.56
CA ASP A 350 -3.23 31.20 12.15
C ASP A 350 -4.47 31.02 11.24
N GLY A 351 -5.16 29.88 11.40
CA GLY A 351 -6.63 29.92 11.50
C GLY A 351 -7.51 29.15 10.51
N LYS A 352 -7.01 28.41 9.51
CA LYS A 352 -7.89 27.59 8.63
C LYS A 352 -7.47 26.12 8.54
N LYS A 353 -7.93 25.33 9.52
CA LYS A 353 -7.75 23.87 9.65
C LYS A 353 -8.34 23.00 8.51
N GLY A 354 -9.22 23.54 7.67
CA GLY A 354 -10.05 22.73 6.76
C GLY A 354 -9.32 22.07 5.57
N ASP A 355 -8.12 22.53 5.20
CA ASP A 355 -7.43 22.09 3.97
C ASP A 355 -6.47 20.91 4.22
N LEU A 356 -5.76 20.95 5.37
CA LEU A 356 -4.94 19.84 5.86
C LEU A 356 -5.76 18.57 6.05
N ASP A 357 -7.01 18.70 6.53
CA ASP A 357 -7.93 17.58 6.74
C ASP A 357 -8.18 16.76 5.46
N SER A 358 -8.15 17.39 4.27
CA SER A 358 -8.34 16.69 2.99
C SER A 358 -7.14 15.80 2.64
N HIS A 359 -5.91 16.28 2.86
CA HIS A 359 -4.67 15.51 2.66
C HIS A 359 -4.50 14.39 3.70
N PHE A 360 -5.10 14.54 4.88
CA PHE A 360 -5.08 13.53 5.95
C PHE A 360 -6.31 12.60 5.97
N GLY A 361 -7.30 12.82 5.10
CA GLY A 361 -8.51 12.01 5.05
C GLY A 361 -8.24 10.53 4.80
N TRP A 362 -7.33 10.22 3.87
CA TRP A 362 -6.91 8.85 3.58
C TRP A 362 -6.12 8.23 4.75
N PHE A 363 -5.29 9.02 5.46
CA PHE A 363 -4.56 8.56 6.65
C PHE A 363 -5.49 8.14 7.78
N ARG A 364 -6.55 8.92 8.05
CA ARG A 364 -7.56 8.56 9.07
C ARG A 364 -8.27 7.26 8.69
N GLN A 365 -8.65 7.10 7.43
CA GLN A 365 -9.29 5.87 6.95
C GLN A 365 -8.37 4.65 7.10
N LEU A 366 -7.07 4.82 6.89
CA LEU A 366 -6.07 3.76 7.07
C LEU A 366 -5.88 3.40 8.55
N LEU A 367 -5.94 4.38 9.46
CA LEU A 367 -5.93 4.15 10.91
C LEU A 367 -7.21 3.47 11.40
N GLU A 368 -8.37 3.78 10.83
CA GLU A 368 -9.64 3.10 11.11
C GLU A 368 -9.60 1.62 10.70
N LEU A 369 -9.06 1.31 9.52
CA LEU A 369 -8.95 -0.06 9.00
C LEU A 369 -8.12 -0.99 9.88
N GLN A 370 -7.16 -0.45 10.63
CA GLN A 370 -6.35 -1.24 11.55
C GLN A 370 -7.15 -1.72 12.77
N GLN A 371 -8.17 -0.98 13.23
CA GLN A 371 -8.97 -1.41 14.39
C GLN A 371 -9.67 -2.75 14.14
N ASP A 372 -9.91 -3.08 12.86
CA ASP A 372 -10.59 -4.30 12.45
C ASP A 372 -9.64 -5.40 11.90
N THR A 373 -8.34 -5.12 11.73
CA THR A 373 -7.40 -6.07 11.10
C THR A 373 -6.59 -6.84 12.15
N HIS A 374 -6.62 -8.17 12.09
CA HIS A 374 -5.96 -9.04 13.08
C HIS A 374 -4.51 -9.44 12.71
N SER A 375 -4.04 -9.22 11.48
CA SER A 375 -2.68 -9.58 11.05
C SER A 375 -1.85 -8.37 10.56
N PRO A 376 -0.57 -8.27 10.95
CA PRO A 376 0.34 -7.21 10.52
C PRO A 376 0.61 -7.17 9.01
N GLU A 377 0.66 -8.34 8.36
CA GLU A 377 0.98 -8.48 6.94
C GLU A 377 -0.14 -7.91 6.07
N GLU A 378 -1.41 -8.14 6.45
CA GLU A 378 -2.57 -7.57 5.76
C GLU A 378 -2.55 -6.04 5.81
N PHE A 379 -2.15 -5.45 6.94
CA PHE A 379 -2.03 -4.00 7.07
C PHE A 379 -0.98 -3.41 6.11
N LEU A 380 0.21 -4.04 6.01
CA LEU A 380 1.25 -3.57 5.10
C LEU A 380 0.83 -3.72 3.64
N GLU A 381 0.12 -4.81 3.29
CA GLU A 381 -0.44 -4.97 1.94
C GLU A 381 -1.45 -3.87 1.62
N PHE A 382 -2.35 -3.54 2.55
CA PHE A 382 -3.30 -2.44 2.38
C PHE A 382 -2.61 -1.09 2.23
N LEU A 383 -1.60 -0.81 3.06
CA LEU A 383 -0.82 0.40 2.96
C LEU A 383 -0.15 0.52 1.59
N LYS A 384 0.48 -0.56 1.09
CA LYS A 384 1.08 -0.55 -0.25
C LYS A 384 0.02 -0.29 -1.33
N VAL A 385 -1.09 -1.02 -1.32
CA VAL A 385 -2.16 -0.86 -2.33
C VAL A 385 -2.66 0.59 -2.37
N ASP A 386 -2.86 1.21 -1.22
CA ASP A 386 -3.33 2.60 -1.15
C ASP A 386 -2.24 3.61 -1.57
N LEU A 387 -0.97 3.37 -1.23
CA LEU A 387 0.14 4.25 -1.61
C LEU A 387 0.44 4.28 -3.11
N PHE A 388 0.24 3.16 -3.83
CA PHE A 388 0.72 2.99 -5.21
C PHE A 388 -0.30 3.30 -6.32
N GLN A 389 -1.60 3.41 -6.03
CA GLN A 389 -2.59 3.52 -7.10
C GLN A 389 -2.76 4.97 -7.59
N ASP A 390 -2.61 5.16 -8.91
CA ASP A 390 -3.09 6.36 -9.61
C ASP A 390 -4.57 6.57 -9.27
N GLU A 391 -5.06 7.80 -9.22
CA GLU A 391 -6.45 8.08 -8.83
C GLU A 391 -7.31 8.56 -10.01
N ILE A 392 -8.61 8.34 -9.85
CA ILE A 392 -9.68 8.83 -10.70
C ILE A 392 -10.64 9.68 -9.87
N PHE A 393 -11.18 10.73 -10.49
CA PHE A 393 -12.21 11.58 -9.93
C PHE A 393 -13.55 11.16 -10.52
N VAL A 394 -14.47 10.80 -9.62
CA VAL A 394 -15.84 10.43 -9.97
C VAL A 394 -16.81 11.36 -9.26
N PHE A 395 -17.93 11.65 -9.91
CA PHE A 395 -18.91 12.62 -9.44
C PHE A 395 -20.11 11.91 -8.83
N THR A 396 -20.65 12.47 -7.75
CA THR A 396 -22.01 12.13 -7.29
C THR A 396 -23.03 12.79 -8.22
N PRO A 397 -24.29 12.33 -8.26
CA PRO A 397 -25.36 13.01 -9.01
C PRO A 397 -25.59 14.46 -8.56
N GLN A 398 -25.16 14.82 -7.34
CA GLN A 398 -25.24 16.17 -6.77
C GLN A 398 -24.07 17.06 -7.21
N GLY A 399 -23.05 16.50 -7.88
CA GLY A 399 -21.87 17.22 -8.33
C GLY A 399 -20.68 17.17 -7.36
N ASP A 400 -20.78 16.43 -6.26
CA ASP A 400 -19.67 16.26 -5.32
C ASP A 400 -18.60 15.35 -5.94
N VAL A 401 -17.33 15.74 -5.79
CA VAL A 401 -16.20 14.97 -6.30
C VAL A 401 -15.72 13.98 -5.26
N THR A 402 -15.69 12.70 -5.63
CA THR A 402 -15.10 11.63 -4.82
C THR A 402 -13.85 11.08 -5.50
N GLN A 403 -12.81 10.84 -4.72
CA GLN A 403 -11.54 10.30 -5.18
C GLN A 403 -11.52 8.79 -4.97
N LEU A 404 -11.12 8.05 -6.00
CA LEU A 404 -10.96 6.60 -5.95
C LEU A 404 -9.67 6.19 -6.66
N PRO A 405 -9.10 5.02 -6.33
CA PRO A 405 -7.98 4.50 -7.10
C PRO A 405 -8.42 4.10 -8.51
N LYS A 406 -7.47 4.12 -9.45
CA LYS A 406 -7.65 3.74 -10.84
C LYS A 406 -7.97 2.25 -10.93
N GLY A 407 -8.99 1.94 -11.72
CA GLY A 407 -9.55 0.58 -11.79
C GLY A 407 -10.55 0.29 -10.67
N ALA A 408 -10.86 1.24 -9.80
CA ALA A 408 -11.96 1.13 -8.86
C ALA A 408 -13.28 0.90 -9.58
N THR A 409 -14.17 0.19 -8.88
CA THR A 409 -15.48 -0.20 -9.38
C THR A 409 -16.59 0.59 -8.67
N PRO A 410 -17.84 0.55 -9.16
CA PRO A 410 -18.98 1.09 -8.42
C PRO A 410 -19.12 0.53 -6.99
N ILE A 411 -18.64 -0.68 -6.72
CA ILE A 411 -18.61 -1.26 -5.37
C ILE A 411 -17.66 -0.45 -4.48
N ASP A 412 -16.46 -0.17 -4.96
CA ASP A 412 -15.48 0.66 -4.25
C ASP A 412 -16.05 2.06 -3.95
N PHE A 413 -16.72 2.68 -4.92
CA PHE A 413 -17.41 3.96 -4.74
C PHE A 413 -18.48 3.89 -3.65
N ALA A 414 -19.31 2.84 -3.64
CA ALA A 414 -20.38 2.68 -2.66
C ALA A 414 -19.83 2.60 -1.22
N PHE A 415 -18.76 1.82 -1.00
CA PHE A 415 -18.10 1.69 0.30
C PHE A 415 -17.29 2.93 0.71
N MET A 416 -16.87 3.75 -0.26
CA MET A 416 -16.27 5.04 0.00
C MET A 416 -17.33 6.03 0.49
N VAL A 417 -18.47 6.15 -0.20
CA VAL A 417 -19.55 7.06 0.23
C VAL A 417 -20.02 6.73 1.66
N HIS A 418 -20.36 5.48 1.93
CA HIS A 418 -20.68 5.01 3.28
C HIS A 418 -20.65 3.49 3.34
N THR A 419 -20.24 2.91 4.48
CA THR A 419 -20.24 1.45 4.63
C THR A 419 -21.65 0.87 4.42
N ASP A 420 -22.70 1.46 5.00
CA ASP A 420 -24.08 0.97 4.78
C ASP A 420 -24.54 1.05 3.32
N VAL A 421 -24.09 2.05 2.56
CA VAL A 421 -24.40 2.19 1.13
C VAL A 421 -23.71 1.08 0.35
N GLY A 422 -22.45 0.81 0.65
CA GLY A 422 -21.71 -0.33 0.10
C GLY A 422 -22.36 -1.68 0.42
N MET A 423 -22.75 -1.89 1.67
CA MET A 423 -23.35 -3.15 2.14
C MET A 423 -24.71 -3.42 1.50
N ARG A 424 -25.50 -2.36 1.27
CA ARG A 424 -26.83 -2.43 0.65
C ARG A 424 -26.80 -2.25 -0.87
N CYS A 425 -25.62 -2.19 -1.49
CA CYS A 425 -25.49 -1.98 -2.93
C CYS A 425 -26.09 -3.15 -3.72
N VAL A 426 -27.04 -2.86 -4.61
CA VAL A 426 -27.67 -3.85 -5.50
C VAL A 426 -27.26 -3.61 -6.95
N GLY A 427 -27.01 -2.36 -7.33
CA GLY A 427 -26.60 -1.97 -8.66
C GLY A 427 -26.04 -0.56 -8.70
N ALA A 428 -25.56 -0.15 -9.87
CA ALA A 428 -25.06 1.20 -10.07
C ALA A 428 -25.51 1.75 -11.42
N LYS A 429 -25.70 3.06 -11.49
CA LYS A 429 -25.76 3.80 -12.76
C LYS A 429 -24.49 4.62 -12.92
N VAL A 430 -23.90 4.56 -14.10
CA VAL A 430 -22.75 5.38 -14.48
C VAL A 430 -23.19 6.26 -15.64
N ASN A 431 -23.05 7.58 -15.49
CA ASN A 431 -23.50 8.61 -16.43
C ASN A 431 -25.00 8.44 -16.80
N GLY A 432 -25.84 8.17 -15.80
CA GLY A 432 -27.28 7.99 -15.94
C GLY A 432 -27.73 6.65 -16.55
N ARG A 433 -26.81 5.75 -16.91
CA ARG A 433 -27.11 4.42 -17.48
C ARG A 433 -26.75 3.31 -16.51
N ILE A 434 -27.60 2.28 -16.41
CA ILE A 434 -27.30 1.09 -15.59
C ILE A 434 -26.00 0.45 -16.08
N ALA A 435 -25.07 0.23 -15.15
CA ALA A 435 -23.76 -0.35 -15.42
C ALA A 435 -23.52 -1.55 -14.49
N PRO A 436 -22.77 -2.58 -14.94
CA PRO A 436 -22.44 -3.70 -14.09
C PRO A 436 -21.47 -3.28 -12.98
N LEU A 437 -21.62 -3.88 -11.80
CA LEU A 437 -20.84 -3.55 -10.60
C LEU A 437 -19.34 -3.85 -10.74
N HIS A 438 -18.92 -4.70 -11.67
CA HIS A 438 -17.51 -5.02 -11.93
C HIS A 438 -16.85 -4.05 -12.94
N ARG A 439 -17.61 -3.12 -13.53
CA ARG A 439 -17.08 -2.16 -14.50
C ARG A 439 -16.09 -1.22 -13.81
N GLU A 440 -14.92 -1.04 -14.41
CA GLU A 440 -13.97 -0.02 -13.96
C GLU A 440 -14.49 1.40 -14.24
N LEU A 441 -14.43 2.25 -13.24
CA LEU A 441 -14.80 3.66 -13.31
C LEU A 441 -13.71 4.47 -14.03
N ARG A 442 -14.12 5.49 -14.76
CA ARG A 442 -13.23 6.42 -15.45
C ARG A 442 -13.29 7.80 -14.83
N ASN A 443 -12.23 8.57 -15.04
CA ASN A 443 -12.17 9.96 -14.63
C ASN A 443 -13.30 10.76 -15.30
N GLY A 444 -14.10 11.48 -14.53
CA GLY A 444 -15.26 12.23 -15.05
C GLY A 444 -16.60 11.48 -14.98
N ASP A 445 -16.60 10.19 -14.63
CA ASP A 445 -17.84 9.42 -14.54
C ASP A 445 -18.70 9.90 -13.37
N THR A 446 -20.00 10.09 -13.61
CA THR A 446 -21.01 10.34 -12.57
C THR A 446 -21.59 9.00 -12.12
N VAL A 447 -21.51 8.68 -10.83
CA VAL A 447 -21.90 7.37 -10.29
C VAL A 447 -23.07 7.52 -9.30
N GLU A 448 -24.16 6.81 -9.56
CA GLU A 448 -25.32 6.69 -8.67
C GLU A 448 -25.44 5.25 -8.20
N ILE A 449 -25.43 5.03 -6.88
CA ILE A 449 -25.56 3.69 -6.30
C ILE A 449 -27.03 3.39 -6.00
N LEU A 450 -27.51 2.25 -6.49
CA LEU A 450 -28.83 1.73 -6.21
C LEU A 450 -28.74 0.83 -4.98
N THR A 451 -29.39 1.24 -3.89
CA THR A 451 -29.39 0.51 -2.62
C THR A 451 -30.70 -0.27 -2.41
N GLY A 452 -30.58 -1.43 -1.76
CA GLY A 452 -31.70 -2.27 -1.35
C GLY A 452 -32.01 -2.15 0.15
N PRO A 453 -33.10 -2.77 0.62
CA PRO A 453 -33.49 -2.72 2.03
C PRO A 453 -32.60 -3.57 2.96
N ALA A 454 -31.89 -4.57 2.43
CA ALA A 454 -31.06 -5.49 3.21
C ALA A 454 -29.62 -5.55 2.67
N PRO A 455 -28.61 -5.74 3.53
CA PRO A 455 -27.23 -5.91 3.11
C PRO A 455 -27.05 -7.26 2.39
N ARG A 456 -26.44 -7.24 1.20
CA ARG A 456 -26.15 -8.45 0.40
C ARG A 456 -24.80 -8.41 -0.33
N PRO A 457 -23.65 -8.21 0.36
CA PRO A 457 -22.35 -8.45 -0.25
C PRO A 457 -22.23 -9.89 -0.76
N SER A 458 -21.59 -10.11 -1.91
CA SER A 458 -21.31 -11.46 -2.41
C SER A 458 -19.81 -11.77 -2.41
N ARG A 459 -19.45 -13.07 -2.40
CA ARG A 459 -18.05 -13.50 -2.52
C ARG A 459 -17.42 -13.02 -3.83
N ASP A 460 -18.20 -12.97 -4.90
CA ASP A 460 -17.73 -12.54 -6.22
C ASP A 460 -17.21 -11.10 -6.22
N TRP A 461 -17.72 -10.24 -5.33
CA TRP A 461 -17.22 -8.86 -5.22
C TRP A 461 -15.75 -8.80 -4.82
N LEU A 462 -15.23 -9.78 -4.08
CA LEU A 462 -13.83 -9.82 -3.67
C LEU A 462 -12.86 -9.90 -4.87
N ALA A 463 -13.30 -10.44 -6.01
CA ALA A 463 -12.51 -10.50 -7.24
C ALA A 463 -12.44 -9.15 -7.97
N HIS A 464 -13.45 -8.28 -7.76
CA HIS A 464 -13.61 -7.03 -8.52
C HIS A 464 -13.22 -5.79 -7.71
N VAL A 465 -13.32 -5.85 -6.39
CA VAL A 465 -13.01 -4.75 -5.49
C VAL A 465 -11.51 -4.47 -5.43
N ARG A 466 -11.16 -3.20 -5.64
CA ARG A 466 -9.76 -2.74 -5.65
C ARG A 466 -9.32 -2.13 -4.32
N THR A 467 -10.22 -1.45 -3.62
CA THR A 467 -9.90 -0.76 -2.37
C THR A 467 -9.77 -1.73 -1.20
N GLY A 468 -8.78 -1.48 -0.32
CA GLY A 468 -8.60 -2.26 0.91
C GLY A 468 -9.82 -2.18 1.82
N ARG A 469 -10.44 -0.99 1.93
CA ARG A 469 -11.62 -0.74 2.75
C ARG A 469 -12.82 -1.61 2.36
N ALA A 470 -13.21 -1.60 1.09
CA ALA A 470 -14.34 -2.39 0.62
C ALA A 470 -14.05 -3.89 0.76
N ARG A 471 -12.84 -4.34 0.39
CA ARG A 471 -12.46 -5.75 0.48
C ARG A 471 -12.54 -6.25 1.92
N HIS A 472 -12.04 -5.46 2.86
CA HIS A 472 -12.07 -5.78 4.28
C HIS A 472 -13.51 -5.89 4.79
N LYS A 473 -14.36 -4.88 4.56
CA LYS A 473 -15.75 -4.89 5.04
C LYS A 473 -16.57 -6.03 4.43
N ILE A 474 -16.35 -6.36 3.15
CA ILE A 474 -17.00 -7.50 2.49
C ILE A 474 -16.55 -8.82 3.11
N LYS A 475 -15.23 -9.03 3.32
CA LYS A 475 -14.72 -10.25 3.99
C LYS A 475 -15.28 -10.39 5.40
N ALA A 476 -15.30 -9.30 6.18
CA ALA A 476 -15.83 -9.30 7.54
C ALA A 476 -17.30 -9.71 7.58
N TRP A 477 -18.13 -9.18 6.66
CA TRP A 477 -19.53 -9.56 6.57
C TRP A 477 -19.74 -11.02 6.15
N ILE A 478 -18.98 -11.50 5.16
CA ILE A 478 -19.06 -12.90 4.71
C ILE A 478 -18.70 -13.84 5.86
N ARG A 479 -17.62 -13.55 6.60
CA ARG A 479 -17.23 -14.33 7.78
C ARG A 479 -18.34 -14.34 8.84
N HIS A 480 -18.93 -13.18 9.13
CA HIS A 480 -20.02 -13.08 10.10
C HIS A 480 -21.25 -13.91 9.68
N GLN A 481 -21.64 -13.87 8.39
CA GLN A 481 -22.73 -14.70 7.87
C GLN A 481 -22.41 -16.19 7.94
N GLU A 482 -21.20 -16.59 7.51
CA GLU A 482 -20.74 -17.99 7.61
C GLU A 482 -20.70 -18.47 9.07
N ASP A 483 -20.31 -17.61 10.01
CA ASP A 483 -20.33 -17.89 11.45
C ASP A 483 -21.77 -18.06 11.97
N GLU A 484 -22.72 -17.21 11.56
CA GLU A 484 -24.13 -17.32 11.95
C GLU A 484 -24.77 -18.61 11.41
N GLU A 485 -24.53 -18.94 10.13
CA GLU A 485 -25.02 -20.18 9.52
C GLU A 485 -24.39 -21.42 10.18
N ALA A 486 -23.06 -21.40 10.39
CA ALA A 486 -22.36 -22.47 11.08
C ALA A 486 -22.84 -22.64 12.53
N GLN A 487 -23.09 -21.54 13.24
CA GLN A 487 -23.63 -21.59 14.59
C GLN A 487 -25.03 -22.23 14.61
N ALA A 488 -25.92 -21.81 13.71
CA ALA A 488 -27.27 -22.37 13.60
C ALA A 488 -27.24 -23.87 13.29
N LEU A 489 -26.39 -24.28 12.32
CA LEU A 489 -26.19 -25.67 11.97
C LEU A 489 -25.58 -26.48 13.13
N GLY A 490 -24.57 -25.93 13.80
CA GLY A 490 -23.93 -26.55 14.97
C GLY A 490 -24.93 -26.79 16.10
N ARG A 491 -25.78 -25.81 16.40
CA ARG A 491 -26.89 -25.95 17.36
C ARG A 491 -27.85 -27.05 16.97
N GLU A 492 -28.26 -27.11 15.71
CA GLU A 492 -29.17 -28.14 15.22
C GLU A 492 -28.53 -29.54 15.34
N LEU A 493 -27.26 -29.68 14.94
CA LEU A 493 -26.52 -30.94 15.02
C LEU A 493 -26.36 -31.43 16.46
N LEU A 494 -26.00 -30.54 17.38
CA LEU A 494 -25.89 -30.85 18.81
C LEU A 494 -27.26 -31.22 19.40
N ALA A 495 -28.30 -30.45 19.10
CA ALA A 495 -29.66 -30.74 19.56
C ALA A 495 -30.18 -32.09 19.05
N ARG A 496 -29.91 -32.42 17.78
CA ARG A 496 -30.29 -33.70 17.18
C ARG A 496 -29.56 -34.86 17.86
N GLU A 497 -28.27 -34.71 18.15
CA GLU A 497 -27.48 -35.74 18.81
C GLU A 497 -27.88 -35.94 20.28
N CYS A 498 -28.13 -34.85 21.03
CA CYS A 498 -28.64 -34.93 22.39
C CYS A 498 -30.01 -35.62 22.44
N ARG A 499 -30.93 -35.27 21.53
CA ARG A 499 -32.23 -35.95 21.42
C ARG A 499 -32.08 -37.43 21.09
N ARG A 500 -31.16 -37.80 20.19
CA ARG A 500 -30.88 -39.19 19.83
C ARG A 500 -30.42 -40.01 21.04
N ARG A 501 -29.61 -39.40 21.93
CA ARG A 501 -29.10 -40.03 23.16
C ARG A 501 -29.98 -39.81 24.40
N ARG A 502 -31.17 -39.21 24.23
CA ARG A 502 -32.10 -38.85 25.32
C ARG A 502 -31.46 -37.97 26.40
N LEU A 503 -30.48 -37.16 26.02
CA LEU A 503 -29.84 -36.17 26.87
C LEU A 503 -30.63 -34.85 26.83
N PRO A 504 -30.59 -34.05 27.90
CA PRO A 504 -31.13 -32.70 27.87
C PRO A 504 -30.44 -31.88 26.78
N LEU A 505 -31.15 -30.89 26.23
CA LEU A 505 -30.53 -29.93 25.33
C LEU A 505 -29.42 -29.19 26.09
N PRO A 506 -28.25 -28.99 25.47
CA PRO A 506 -27.12 -28.39 26.14
C PRO A 506 -27.47 -26.96 26.54
N ASP A 507 -27.25 -26.62 27.81
CA ASP A 507 -27.39 -25.25 28.28
C ASP A 507 -26.14 -24.42 27.92
N ALA A 508 -26.25 -23.09 28.05
CA ALA A 508 -25.16 -22.17 27.70
C ALA A 508 -23.90 -22.36 28.56
N GLU A 509 -24.04 -22.93 29.76
CA GLU A 509 -22.96 -23.13 30.72
C GLU A 509 -22.20 -24.43 30.43
N GLN A 510 -22.90 -25.52 30.07
CA GLN A 510 -22.34 -26.78 29.59
C GLN A 510 -21.52 -26.58 28.31
N LEU A 511 -22.02 -25.77 27.37
CA LEU A 511 -21.28 -25.41 26.16
C LEU A 511 -20.01 -24.61 26.48
N ARG A 512 -20.07 -23.71 27.48
CA ARG A 512 -18.93 -22.92 27.93
C ARG A 512 -17.89 -23.78 28.64
N GLN A 513 -18.31 -24.78 29.42
CA GLN A 513 -17.41 -25.70 30.12
C GLN A 513 -16.72 -26.67 29.16
N ALA A 514 -17.37 -27.05 28.06
CA ALA A 514 -16.80 -27.92 27.03
C ALA A 514 -15.87 -27.18 26.05
N ALA A 515 -16.02 -25.86 25.88
CA ALA A 515 -15.27 -25.08 24.90
C ALA A 515 -13.73 -25.12 25.11
N PRO A 516 -13.18 -24.99 26.34
CA PRO A 516 -11.73 -25.05 26.58
C PRO A 516 -11.06 -26.36 26.15
N SER A 517 -11.78 -27.49 26.19
CA SER A 517 -11.24 -28.80 25.78
C SER A 517 -10.87 -28.89 24.30
N PHE A 518 -11.37 -27.95 23.48
CA PHE A 518 -11.09 -27.84 22.05
C PHE A 518 -10.33 -26.56 21.69
N GLY A 519 -9.87 -25.79 22.69
CA GLY A 519 -9.17 -24.53 22.48
C GLY A 519 -10.09 -23.34 22.17
N PHE A 520 -11.40 -23.45 22.43
CA PHE A 520 -12.36 -22.36 22.27
C PHE A 520 -12.59 -21.60 23.58
N SER A 521 -12.85 -20.29 23.47
CA SER A 521 -13.03 -19.39 24.62
C SER A 521 -14.49 -19.19 25.04
N ASP A 522 -15.45 -19.44 24.15
CA ASP A 522 -16.87 -19.21 24.41
C ASP A 522 -17.77 -20.32 23.82
N SER A 523 -19.02 -20.39 24.32
CA SER A 523 -20.02 -21.36 23.87
C SER A 523 -20.37 -21.20 22.39
N ARG A 524 -20.35 -19.95 21.89
CA ARG A 524 -20.60 -19.63 20.48
C ARG A 524 -19.52 -20.22 19.58
N SER A 525 -18.24 -20.12 19.92
CA SER A 525 -17.15 -20.69 19.11
C SER A 525 -17.22 -22.20 19.04
N LEU A 526 -17.65 -22.88 20.12
CA LEU A 526 -17.86 -24.32 20.09
C LEU A 526 -18.99 -24.72 19.13
N GLU A 527 -20.13 -24.00 19.16
CA GLU A 527 -21.23 -24.22 18.21
C GLU A 527 -20.78 -24.01 16.76
N ILE A 528 -20.04 -22.93 16.49
CA ILE A 528 -19.47 -22.64 15.16
C ILE A 528 -18.49 -23.73 14.73
N GLY A 529 -17.58 -24.16 15.61
CA GLY A 529 -16.60 -25.22 15.34
C GLY A 529 -17.26 -26.56 15.03
N VAL A 530 -18.38 -26.88 15.67
CA VAL A 530 -19.18 -28.06 15.33
C VAL A 530 -19.87 -27.90 13.97
N GLY A 531 -20.42 -26.72 13.67
CA GLY A 531 -21.04 -26.42 12.37
C GLY A 531 -20.07 -26.46 11.20
N ARG A 532 -18.83 -26.01 11.41
CA ARG A 532 -17.73 -26.06 10.42
C ARG A 532 -17.13 -27.46 10.26
N GLY A 533 -17.31 -28.32 11.26
CA GLY A 533 -16.73 -29.66 11.30
C GLY A 533 -15.30 -29.71 11.88
N ASP A 534 -14.84 -28.64 12.52
CA ASP A 534 -13.58 -28.59 13.26
C ASP A 534 -13.63 -29.51 14.50
N VAL A 535 -14.82 -29.63 15.11
CA VAL A 535 -15.12 -30.56 16.20
C VAL A 535 -16.26 -31.47 15.80
N THR A 536 -16.09 -32.79 16.01
CA THR A 536 -17.19 -33.72 15.74
C THR A 536 -18.28 -33.58 16.79
N VAL A 537 -19.55 -33.70 16.38
CA VAL A 537 -20.72 -33.63 17.27
C VAL A 537 -20.59 -34.61 18.45
N ILE A 538 -19.99 -35.78 18.22
CA ILE A 538 -19.78 -36.81 19.26
C ILE A 538 -18.75 -36.36 20.30
N GLN A 539 -17.66 -35.74 19.87
CA GLN A 539 -16.64 -35.20 20.77
C GLN A 539 -17.20 -34.06 21.62
N ALA A 540 -17.95 -33.14 20.99
CA ALA A 540 -18.61 -32.05 21.69
C ALA A 540 -19.60 -32.57 22.75
N VAL A 541 -20.46 -33.54 22.41
CA VAL A 541 -21.41 -34.13 23.37
C VAL A 541 -20.72 -34.86 24.52
N ARG A 542 -19.61 -35.56 24.27
CA ARG A 542 -18.82 -36.21 25.35
C ARG A 542 -18.18 -35.20 26.29
N ALA A 543 -17.70 -34.08 25.77
CA ALA A 543 -17.12 -33.02 26.59
C ALA A 543 -18.19 -32.31 27.43
N MET A 544 -19.43 -32.17 26.92
CA MET A 544 -20.55 -31.58 27.66
C MET A 544 -21.16 -32.52 28.71
N PHE A 545 -21.14 -33.83 28.47
CA PHE A 545 -21.76 -34.83 29.34
C PHE A 545 -20.79 -35.98 29.66
N PRO A 546 -19.76 -35.74 30.50
CA PRO A 546 -18.74 -36.74 30.83
C PRO A 546 -19.28 -37.92 31.65
N ASP A 547 -20.38 -37.73 32.39
CA ASP A 547 -21.00 -38.74 33.27
C ASP A 547 -21.94 -39.72 32.54
N VAL A 548 -22.18 -39.52 31.24
CA VAL A 548 -23.01 -40.42 30.45
C VAL A 548 -22.12 -41.59 29.99
N PRO A 549 -22.39 -42.84 30.42
CA PRO A 549 -21.66 -43.99 29.93
C PRO A 549 -21.75 -43.98 28.40
N ALA A 550 -20.65 -44.26 27.71
CA ALA A 550 -20.71 -44.49 26.28
C ALA A 550 -21.66 -45.67 26.05
N GLU A 551 -22.92 -45.41 25.70
CA GLU A 551 -23.73 -46.43 25.03
C GLU A 551 -22.88 -46.86 23.83
N GLU A 552 -22.46 -48.13 23.85
CA GLU A 552 -22.10 -48.84 22.65
C GLU A 552 -23.25 -48.59 21.68
N THR A 553 -23.03 -47.70 20.71
CA THR A 553 -23.88 -47.67 19.53
C THR A 553 -23.98 -49.12 19.09
N PRO A 554 -25.19 -49.72 19.01
CA PRO A 554 -25.30 -51.04 18.44
C PRO A 554 -24.61 -50.93 17.08
N GLU A 555 -23.57 -51.75 16.88
CA GLU A 555 -22.89 -51.81 15.59
C GLU A 555 -23.98 -51.81 14.52
N PRO A 556 -23.95 -50.89 13.54
CA PRO A 556 -24.90 -50.95 12.46
C PRO A 556 -24.76 -52.36 11.88
N ARG A 557 -25.82 -53.19 12.01
CA ARG A 557 -25.84 -54.55 11.47
C ARG A 557 -25.25 -54.46 10.07
N PRO A 558 -24.22 -55.24 9.74
CA PRO A 558 -23.50 -55.05 8.51
C PRO A 558 -24.43 -55.42 7.36
N ASN A 559 -25.05 -54.42 6.73
CA ASN A 559 -25.37 -54.54 5.32
C ASN A 559 -24.05 -54.82 4.62
N VAL A 560 -24.08 -55.73 3.65
CA VAL A 560 -22.91 -56.31 2.97
C VAL A 560 -21.92 -55.25 2.42
N ILE A 561 -22.37 -54.00 2.30
CA ILE A 561 -21.64 -52.82 1.85
C ILE A 561 -20.77 -52.18 2.98
N GLY A 562 -21.17 -52.29 4.25
CA GLY A 562 -20.48 -51.67 5.41
C GLY A 562 -19.19 -52.37 5.82
N ARG A 563 -19.13 -53.70 5.74
CA ARG A 563 -17.89 -54.49 5.99
C ARG A 563 -16.78 -54.19 4.99
N VAL A 564 -17.12 -53.68 3.80
CA VAL A 564 -16.13 -53.29 2.79
C VAL A 564 -15.52 -51.93 3.13
N ILE A 565 -16.28 -51.01 3.74
CA ILE A 565 -15.83 -49.63 4.01
C ILE A 565 -14.94 -49.56 5.27
N GLU A 566 -15.17 -50.42 6.26
CA GLU A 566 -14.38 -50.41 7.50
C GLU A 566 -12.95 -50.94 7.30
N ARG A 567 -12.75 -51.89 6.37
CA ARG A 567 -11.41 -52.33 5.93
C ARG A 567 -10.64 -51.27 5.13
N ILE A 568 -11.30 -50.23 4.62
CA ILE A 568 -10.66 -49.13 3.89
C ILE A 568 -10.14 -48.04 4.85
N ARG A 569 -10.58 -48.04 6.13
CA ARG A 569 -10.19 -47.03 7.13
C ARG A 569 -8.94 -47.40 7.94
N LEU A 570 -8.55 -48.66 7.99
CA LEU A 570 -7.23 -49.06 8.49
C LEU A 570 -6.27 -49.06 7.30
N GLY A 571 -5.49 -47.99 7.18
CA GLY A 571 -4.41 -47.90 6.21
C GLY A 571 -3.37 -48.99 6.47
N SER A 572 -3.34 -50.00 5.63
CA SER A 572 -2.26 -51.00 5.58
C SER A 572 -1.85 -51.33 4.15
N GLY A 573 -1.64 -50.32 3.30
CA GLY A 573 -1.19 -50.57 1.92
C GLY A 573 -0.11 -49.64 1.38
N ILE A 574 0.30 -48.59 2.12
CA ILE A 574 1.16 -47.54 1.57
C ILE A 574 2.17 -47.03 2.60
N LYS A 575 3.46 -47.08 2.26
CA LYS A 575 4.55 -46.47 3.03
C LYS A 575 4.98 -45.18 2.37
N ILE A 576 4.92 -44.08 3.11
CA ILE A 576 5.48 -42.78 2.74
C ILE A 576 6.84 -42.68 3.42
N GLN A 577 7.92 -42.53 2.64
CA GLN A 577 9.34 -42.38 3.04
C GLN A 577 9.62 -42.27 4.57
N GLY A 578 9.45 -43.38 5.31
CA GLY A 578 9.80 -43.47 6.74
C GLY A 578 8.83 -42.87 7.77
N LEU A 579 7.69 -42.28 7.40
CA LEU A 579 6.73 -41.68 8.34
C LEU A 579 5.43 -42.49 8.43
N SER A 580 5.15 -43.05 9.60
CA SER A 580 3.90 -43.75 9.93
C SER A 580 2.92 -42.83 10.67
N GLY A 581 1.62 -42.97 10.41
CA GLY A 581 0.56 -42.24 11.14
C GLY A 581 -0.01 -40.98 10.47
N LEU A 582 0.34 -40.72 9.21
CA LEU A 582 -0.25 -39.61 8.45
C LEU A 582 -1.66 -39.97 7.93
N MET A 583 -2.57 -39.00 7.94
CA MET A 583 -3.93 -39.16 7.39
C MET A 583 -3.86 -39.16 5.86
N VAL A 584 -4.12 -40.31 5.25
CA VAL A 584 -4.01 -40.53 3.80
C VAL A 584 -5.38 -40.85 3.20
N ARG A 585 -5.71 -40.26 2.05
CA ARG A 585 -6.98 -40.47 1.36
C ARG A 585 -6.78 -40.63 -0.15
N TYR A 586 -7.51 -41.57 -0.77
CA TYR A 586 -7.53 -41.72 -2.23
C TYR A 586 -8.40 -40.67 -2.91
N ALA A 587 -7.87 -40.04 -3.96
CA ALA A 587 -8.60 -39.03 -4.72
C ALA A 587 -9.75 -39.66 -5.52
N GLN A 588 -10.92 -39.03 -5.43
CA GLN A 588 -12.13 -39.51 -6.11
C GLN A 588 -12.13 -39.24 -7.62
N CYS A 589 -11.26 -38.35 -8.10
CA CYS A 589 -11.18 -37.95 -9.50
C CYS A 589 -10.46 -38.96 -10.41
N CYS A 590 -9.47 -39.69 -9.87
CA CYS A 590 -8.68 -40.66 -10.63
C CYS A 590 -8.65 -42.07 -10.01
N GLN A 591 -9.22 -42.24 -8.80
CA GLN A 591 -9.39 -43.52 -8.10
C GLN A 591 -8.18 -44.47 -8.24
N PRO A 592 -7.01 -44.09 -7.69
CA PRO A 592 -5.79 -44.87 -7.86
C PRO A 592 -5.92 -46.25 -7.23
N VAL A 593 -5.47 -47.29 -7.94
CA VAL A 593 -5.46 -48.69 -7.50
C VAL A 593 -4.04 -49.22 -7.37
N PRO A 594 -3.79 -50.28 -6.57
CA PRO A 594 -2.47 -50.91 -6.51
C PRO A 594 -2.00 -51.33 -7.90
N GLY A 595 -0.78 -50.92 -8.26
CA GLY A 595 -0.20 -51.09 -9.59
C GLY A 595 -0.17 -49.82 -10.44
N ASP A 596 -1.01 -48.82 -10.15
CA ASP A 596 -0.91 -47.49 -10.76
C ASP A 596 0.29 -46.72 -10.19
N THR A 597 1.01 -45.96 -11.03
CA THR A 597 1.97 -44.96 -10.54
C THR A 597 1.23 -43.79 -9.90
N VAL A 598 1.51 -43.57 -8.61
CA VAL A 598 0.77 -42.61 -7.77
C VAL A 598 1.68 -41.56 -7.16
N VAL A 599 1.10 -40.41 -6.85
CA VAL A 599 1.76 -39.33 -6.12
C VAL A 599 0.82 -38.76 -5.07
N GLY A 600 1.38 -38.42 -3.91
CA GLY A 600 0.69 -37.77 -2.81
C GLY A 600 0.70 -36.26 -2.98
N TYR A 601 -0.43 -35.62 -2.70
CA TYR A 601 -0.53 -34.16 -2.64
C TYR A 601 -0.96 -33.72 -1.24
N VAL A 602 -0.17 -32.86 -0.60
CA VAL A 602 -0.46 -32.36 0.76
C VAL A 602 -1.56 -31.30 0.70
N THR A 603 -2.71 -31.61 1.30
CA THR A 603 -3.86 -30.69 1.37
C THR A 603 -3.86 -29.90 2.68
N GLN A 604 -4.34 -28.66 2.67
CA GLN A 604 -4.50 -27.87 3.90
C GLN A 604 -5.62 -28.46 4.76
N GLY A 605 -5.27 -29.00 5.94
CA GLY A 605 -6.21 -29.46 6.96
C GLY A 605 -6.86 -30.83 6.71
N ARG A 606 -6.64 -31.49 5.56
CA ARG A 606 -7.29 -32.78 5.21
C ARG A 606 -6.32 -33.94 4.94
N GLY A 607 -5.04 -33.77 5.29
CA GLY A 607 -4.02 -34.80 5.11
C GLY A 607 -3.49 -34.91 3.68
N ILE A 608 -2.98 -36.09 3.32
CA ILE A 608 -2.36 -36.36 2.01
C ILE A 608 -3.38 -37.03 1.08
N SER A 609 -3.64 -36.41 -0.08
CA SER A 609 -4.51 -36.95 -1.12
C SER A 609 -3.68 -37.71 -2.16
N ILE A 610 -3.99 -38.98 -2.43
CA ILE A 610 -3.29 -39.81 -3.41
C ILE A 610 -3.96 -39.66 -4.77
N HIS A 611 -3.18 -39.23 -5.76
CA HIS A 611 -3.57 -39.13 -7.16
C HIS A 611 -2.74 -40.08 -8.01
N ARG A 612 -3.28 -40.49 -9.16
CA ARG A 612 -2.44 -41.04 -10.24
C ARG A 612 -1.57 -39.93 -10.81
N VAL A 613 -0.37 -40.28 -11.27
CA VAL A 613 0.56 -39.31 -11.88
C VAL A 613 -0.06 -38.62 -13.10
N ASP A 614 -0.94 -39.30 -13.83
CA ASP A 614 -1.62 -38.79 -15.03
C ASP A 614 -2.95 -38.05 -14.75
N CYS A 615 -3.27 -37.74 -13.48
CA CYS A 615 -4.55 -37.13 -13.14
C CYS A 615 -4.66 -35.66 -13.64
N PRO A 616 -5.70 -35.30 -14.43
CA PRO A 616 -5.87 -33.93 -14.93
C PRO A 616 -6.00 -32.87 -13.84
N ASN A 617 -6.66 -33.22 -12.73
CA ASN A 617 -6.83 -32.33 -11.58
C ASN A 617 -5.53 -32.10 -10.80
N LEU A 618 -4.56 -33.01 -10.92
CA LEU A 618 -3.23 -32.84 -10.33
C LEU A 618 -2.37 -31.87 -11.15
N LEU A 619 -2.58 -31.81 -12.47
CA LEU A 619 -1.90 -30.89 -13.37
C LEU A 619 -2.37 -29.43 -13.20
N THR A 620 -3.61 -29.22 -12.74
CA THR A 620 -4.17 -27.89 -12.46
C THR A 620 -3.71 -27.31 -11.12
N LEU A 621 -3.21 -28.15 -10.22
CA LEU A 621 -2.69 -27.77 -8.90
C LEU A 621 -1.19 -27.45 -9.04
N SER A 622 -0.86 -26.18 -9.26
CA SER A 622 0.53 -25.72 -9.42
C SER A 622 1.31 -25.71 -8.10
N GLY A 623 2.47 -26.36 -8.06
CA GLY A 623 3.43 -26.34 -6.94
C GLY A 623 4.05 -27.72 -6.68
N ASP A 624 5.28 -27.95 -7.15
CA ASP A 624 6.01 -29.21 -6.94
C ASP A 624 6.33 -29.46 -5.45
N GLU A 625 6.44 -28.41 -4.64
CA GLU A 625 6.78 -28.50 -3.21
C GLU A 625 5.76 -29.26 -2.34
N ARG A 626 4.54 -29.48 -2.83
CA ARG A 626 3.47 -30.20 -2.10
C ARG A 626 3.26 -31.63 -2.59
N ARG A 627 4.09 -32.09 -3.52
CA ARG A 627 4.06 -33.46 -4.04
C ARG A 627 4.99 -34.35 -3.23
N VAL A 628 4.50 -35.53 -2.89
CA VAL A 628 5.23 -36.54 -2.13
C VAL A 628 5.19 -37.83 -2.93
N GLU A 629 6.34 -38.47 -3.12
CA GLU A 629 6.41 -39.78 -3.76
C GLU A 629 5.84 -40.85 -2.85
N ILE A 630 5.05 -41.76 -3.44
CA ILE A 630 4.32 -42.80 -2.73
C ILE A 630 4.52 -44.14 -3.43
N ASP A 631 4.96 -45.14 -2.66
CA ASP A 631 5.08 -46.53 -3.12
C ASP A 631 3.98 -47.43 -2.51
N TRP A 632 3.47 -48.33 -3.34
CA TRP A 632 2.52 -49.36 -2.94
C TRP A 632 3.22 -50.49 -2.18
N GLN A 633 2.58 -50.99 -1.12
CA GLN A 633 2.95 -52.23 -0.46
C GLN A 633 1.79 -53.22 -0.61
N GLU A 634 1.95 -54.23 -1.46
CA GLU A 634 0.92 -55.26 -1.65
C GLU A 634 0.86 -56.20 -0.44
N VAL A 635 -0.28 -56.21 0.25
CA VAL A 635 -0.58 -57.21 1.28
C VAL A 635 -1.47 -58.28 0.68
N LYS A 636 -0.98 -59.54 0.66
CA LYS A 636 -1.74 -60.68 0.12
C LYS A 636 -3.09 -60.82 0.84
N GLY A 637 -4.18 -60.71 0.09
CA GLY A 637 -5.56 -60.86 0.57
C GLY A 637 -6.37 -59.57 0.69
N GLU A 638 -5.80 -58.41 0.35
CA GLU A 638 -6.55 -57.15 0.25
C GLU A 638 -7.37 -57.08 -1.05
N ALA A 639 -8.63 -56.64 -0.93
CA ALA A 639 -9.53 -56.42 -2.05
C ALA A 639 -9.82 -54.91 -2.17
N PHE A 640 -9.62 -54.35 -3.36
CA PHE A 640 -9.79 -52.92 -3.63
C PHE A 640 -11.09 -52.69 -4.42
N PRO A 641 -12.02 -51.84 -3.91
CA PRO A 641 -13.23 -51.53 -4.64
C PRO A 641 -12.92 -50.59 -5.80
N VAL A 642 -13.27 -51.00 -7.02
CA VAL A 642 -13.18 -50.19 -8.22
C VAL A 642 -14.57 -49.89 -8.77
N ARG A 643 -14.80 -48.67 -9.27
CA ARG A 643 -16.02 -48.37 -10.04
C ARG A 643 -15.78 -48.73 -11.50
N LEU A 644 -16.57 -49.69 -11.98
CA LEU A 644 -16.62 -50.04 -13.39
C LEU A 644 -17.78 -49.28 -14.03
N ALA A 645 -17.49 -48.50 -15.07
CA ALA A 645 -18.51 -47.96 -15.96
C ALA A 645 -18.81 -49.03 -17.01
N VAL A 646 -20.03 -49.58 -16.97
CA VAL A 646 -20.49 -50.58 -17.95
C VAL A 646 -21.47 -49.89 -18.88
N SER A 647 -21.10 -49.75 -20.15
CA SER A 647 -21.99 -49.29 -21.22
C SER A 647 -22.37 -50.50 -22.09
N GLY A 648 -23.66 -50.65 -22.39
CA GLY A 648 -24.16 -51.63 -23.35
C GLY A 648 -24.65 -50.94 -24.62
N GLU A 649 -24.57 -51.65 -25.75
CA GLU A 649 -25.17 -51.25 -27.04
C GLU A 649 -26.70 -51.41 -27.05
#